data_AF-A0A8J6C9D1-F1
#
_entry.id   AF-A0A8J6C9D1-F1
#
_cell.length_a   1.000
_cell.length_b   1.000
_cell.length_c   1.000
_cell.angle_alpha   90.00
_cell.angle_beta   90.00
_cell.angle_gamma   90.00
#
_symmetry.space_group_name_H-M   'P 1'
#
loop_
_entity.id
_entity.type
_entity.pdbx_description
1 polymer ?
#
loop_
_entity_poly.entity_id
_entity_poly.type
_entity_poly.pdbx_seq_one_letter_code
_entity_poly.pdbx_strand_id
1 'polypeptide(L)'
;MLRVAAFLALATSAHGYSFSNPVANEESVLVAAQNITVLAAAADFAGAKAAYENSGVLKTLASTDETGDVTFDVYKAYFGGASGVHETTLLACLDGTGAWAVGTGEAANVKDDARKECIEKLTTDAIPFLHMLVNLNKAIAQAEAGNTATATAAAAQHVDRAYALYRGDPSDAPNYSIWHRGNLRGGNFKDATGNVLAAGTPLVAFLTTTIVSDFQTLKQSVVNPVDLAAARSAKQRIAARAQLIYHMATLRYAYQLDEHVNDGTTRSDAAYKSQGEGQAFWRTIAPLVTLVAPSGAAALTALFDLAVTPTTTSSYCAARATLRLALPATLTLDDIGELEDTMGDPTGITASFAQCTSYAPVNSVLDYAGVSSTAREINTALMAENFALAKAAYTGSHLEALAKATPEESAYAKHFGSASPYHDFFVECADNKGVWADKTPARLECLQKLSWDAVPFHTIDELLQAALTDADGNRRGLTNAALHVDRAYALFLGGDHMHSPYNRGNKRGPNFYEVDGDQLLVDSRQVALNNNRIEAAFVDLQAEVRKGSSYSSAKAAELVETIFGQLQVTYIQATVRYAALLDTFVSDEATHDDMYDNQGEGWTFFRVIEPLVAKRDKGAAKLIKDRYNLANMPVRTDFYCHAYRGLVTAKRPSGVTLEHIGILENTVEAFYEDDEVPAYFSCPSDYVPTSLPAAQFDAAQTMIDLKALIADAVDSNDWKAIKELYVGSDVQALAQAEYDGEPRYDAYKALYGKSWMDVTIVASLDGTGTFTVPSARGEIFEKTALDAVGVNEMYHHLHKAVAEMDTTSVDAAWGLYTGSAGAPLLGTLYDRAQKRGANYLRNSTGEAFMLDDKGVALTNIAMFEQLTKLKVAIQDDKEDDAKAARAQVEKQLYVIYYQCVLRYAYLLDADNLAQPQLPYEEHQAEGWAFWKVIEPIIVAADDKGAAQIEALFKVTGKRPAGVTNYCMVRRVLDDNRPADTTEADFGFLESVPAGHCGGLSGGAIAGIVIGVMAFAAIVAGSLFFYWRSLKAKSARSNAPVEITYNKGDSMVNV
;
A
#
# COMPACT_ATOMS: atom_id res chain seq x y z
N MET A 1 6.91 69.17 -37.96
CA MET A 1 7.33 70.30 -37.11
C MET A 1 6.18 70.91 -36.30
N LEU A 2 4.96 71.12 -36.82
CA LEU A 2 3.82 71.62 -36.00
C LEU A 2 3.30 70.65 -34.91
N ARG A 3 3.55 69.33 -35.00
CA ARG A 3 3.21 68.37 -33.93
C ARG A 3 4.19 68.35 -32.74
N VAL A 4 5.40 68.93 -32.91
CA VAL A 4 6.44 68.94 -31.86
C VAL A 4 6.20 70.09 -30.85
N ALA A 5 5.59 71.20 -31.29
CA ALA A 5 5.29 72.33 -30.42
C ALA A 5 4.08 72.08 -29.49
N ALA A 6 3.13 71.23 -29.89
CA ALA A 6 2.05 70.79 -29.01
C ALA A 6 2.50 69.72 -27.98
N PHE A 7 3.58 68.99 -28.27
CA PHE A 7 4.16 67.98 -27.38
C PHE A 7 4.90 68.60 -26.17
N LEU A 8 5.47 69.81 -26.32
CA LEU A 8 6.19 70.48 -25.24
C LEU A 8 5.29 71.07 -24.14
N ALA A 9 3.98 71.20 -24.35
CA ALA A 9 3.07 71.90 -23.45
C ALA A 9 2.12 70.99 -22.64
N LEU A 10 2.11 69.67 -22.88
CA LEU A 10 1.15 68.72 -22.29
C LEU A 10 1.73 67.67 -21.34
N ALA A 11 3.06 67.57 -21.19
CA ALA A 11 3.70 66.57 -20.35
C ALA A 11 4.01 67.04 -18.90
N THR A 12 3.20 67.90 -18.29
CA THR A 12 3.43 68.36 -16.90
C THR A 12 2.83 67.42 -15.84
N SER A 13 1.93 66.51 -16.22
CA SER A 13 1.42 65.43 -15.36
C SER A 13 0.86 64.26 -16.17
N ALA A 14 1.25 63.03 -15.85
CA ALA A 14 0.73 61.80 -16.44
C ALA A 14 0.41 60.76 -15.36
N HIS A 15 -0.82 60.25 -15.34
CA HIS A 15 -1.29 59.16 -14.44
C HIS A 15 -0.93 59.35 -12.96
N GLY A 16 -1.13 60.57 -12.44
CA GLY A 16 -0.85 60.93 -11.04
C GLY A 16 0.59 61.37 -10.78
N TYR A 17 1.55 61.12 -11.67
CA TYR A 17 2.92 61.60 -11.53
C TYR A 17 3.13 62.93 -12.28
N SER A 18 3.79 63.91 -11.67
CA SER A 18 4.16 65.17 -12.31
C SER A 18 5.63 65.15 -12.72
N PHE A 19 5.92 65.43 -13.99
CA PHE A 19 7.30 65.55 -14.48
C PHE A 19 7.85 66.94 -14.15
N SER A 20 9.12 66.99 -13.72
CA SER A 20 9.82 68.27 -13.50
C SER A 20 10.69 68.63 -14.69
N ASN A 21 10.99 67.66 -15.56
CA ASN A 21 11.84 67.81 -16.73
C ASN A 21 11.26 67.05 -17.93
N PRO A 22 11.57 67.45 -19.18
CA PRO A 22 11.20 66.68 -20.38
C PRO A 22 11.83 65.28 -20.38
N VAL A 23 11.03 64.25 -20.70
CA VAL A 23 11.43 62.82 -20.77
C VAL A 23 11.09 62.17 -22.13
N ALA A 24 10.94 62.99 -23.17
CA ALA A 24 10.53 62.53 -24.50
C ALA A 24 11.47 61.46 -25.11
N ASN A 25 12.74 61.45 -24.69
CA ASN A 25 13.70 60.44 -25.11
C ASN A 25 13.34 59.06 -24.52
N GLU A 26 13.06 59.00 -23.22
CA GLU A 26 12.67 57.77 -22.53
C GLU A 26 11.30 57.28 -23.00
N GLU A 27 10.34 58.18 -23.27
CA GLU A 27 9.04 57.82 -23.85
C GLU A 27 9.18 57.22 -25.27
N SER A 28 10.16 57.68 -26.06
CA SER A 28 10.42 57.14 -27.40
C SER A 28 10.90 55.69 -27.41
N VAL A 29 11.43 55.18 -26.29
CA VAL A 29 11.87 53.78 -26.14
C VAL A 29 10.69 52.84 -26.36
N LEU A 30 9.53 53.15 -25.78
CA LEU A 30 8.34 52.31 -25.93
C LEU A 30 7.81 52.33 -27.36
N VAL A 31 7.77 53.51 -27.98
CA VAL A 31 7.32 53.64 -29.38
C VAL A 31 8.20 52.79 -30.31
N ALA A 32 9.52 52.81 -30.08
CA ALA A 32 10.44 51.95 -30.81
C ALA A 32 10.17 50.46 -30.54
N ALA A 33 10.01 50.06 -29.28
CA ALA A 33 9.70 48.69 -28.90
C ALA A 33 8.41 48.20 -29.56
N GLN A 34 7.35 49.00 -29.58
CA GLN A 34 6.08 48.71 -30.26
C GLN A 34 6.28 48.46 -31.76
N ASN A 35 7.01 49.32 -32.45
CA ASN A 35 7.29 49.15 -33.88
C ASN A 35 8.07 47.85 -34.16
N ILE A 36 9.05 47.53 -33.32
CA ILE A 36 9.84 46.29 -33.41
C ILE A 36 8.95 45.08 -33.19
N THR A 37 8.11 45.10 -32.15
CA THR A 37 7.16 44.02 -31.82
C THR A 37 6.16 43.78 -32.95
N VAL A 38 5.62 44.83 -33.58
CA VAL A 38 4.69 44.69 -34.72
C VAL A 38 5.36 43.98 -35.90
N LEU A 39 6.61 44.34 -36.22
CA LEU A 39 7.37 43.69 -37.29
C LEU A 39 7.70 42.23 -36.94
N ALA A 40 8.14 41.97 -35.70
CA ALA A 40 8.41 40.63 -35.23
C ALA A 40 7.14 39.75 -35.27
N ALA A 41 5.99 40.27 -34.82
CA ALA A 41 4.71 39.55 -34.85
C ALA A 41 4.30 39.14 -36.28
N ALA A 42 4.66 39.95 -37.29
CA ALA A 42 4.50 39.63 -38.71
C ALA A 42 5.58 38.66 -39.28
N ALA A 43 6.44 38.11 -38.41
CA ALA A 43 7.62 37.31 -38.75
C ALA A 43 8.66 38.04 -39.62
N ASP A 44 8.61 39.38 -39.69
CA ASP A 44 9.62 40.20 -40.36
C ASP A 44 10.78 40.50 -39.41
N PHE A 45 11.58 39.46 -39.09
CA PHE A 45 12.70 39.59 -38.16
C PHE A 45 13.81 40.51 -38.68
N ALA A 46 14.02 40.57 -40.00
CA ALA A 46 14.99 41.48 -40.61
C ALA A 46 14.53 42.93 -40.49
N GLY A 47 13.24 43.21 -40.76
CA GLY A 47 12.64 44.51 -40.53
C GLY A 47 12.65 44.91 -39.06
N ALA A 48 12.32 43.98 -38.15
CA ALA A 48 12.40 44.19 -36.71
C ALA A 48 13.83 44.54 -36.25
N LYS A 49 14.84 43.87 -36.82
CA LYS A 49 16.26 44.17 -36.55
C LYS A 49 16.65 45.55 -37.06
N ALA A 50 16.25 45.91 -38.28
CA ALA A 50 16.49 47.24 -38.83
C ALA A 50 15.79 48.33 -38.00
N ALA A 51 14.57 48.07 -37.52
CA ALA A 51 13.86 48.99 -36.63
C ALA A 51 14.56 49.13 -35.27
N TYR A 52 15.10 48.03 -34.71
CA TYR A 52 15.91 48.06 -33.49
C TYR A 52 17.19 48.87 -33.67
N GLU A 53 17.97 48.61 -34.73
CA GLU A 53 19.23 49.33 -34.98
C GLU A 53 19.02 50.83 -35.18
N ASN A 54 17.86 51.24 -35.71
CA ASN A 54 17.48 52.63 -35.93
C ASN A 54 16.62 53.24 -34.81
N SER A 55 16.44 52.54 -33.68
CA SER A 55 15.53 52.95 -32.59
C SER A 55 16.02 54.14 -31.75
N GLY A 56 17.25 54.62 -31.97
CA GLY A 56 17.82 55.74 -31.24
C GLY A 56 18.05 55.40 -29.76
N VAL A 57 17.13 55.82 -28.89
CA VAL A 57 17.27 55.70 -27.43
C VAL A 57 17.26 54.24 -26.97
N LEU A 58 16.38 53.39 -27.50
CA LEU A 58 16.32 51.98 -27.12
C LEU A 58 17.64 51.24 -27.44
N LYS A 59 18.15 51.40 -28.67
CA LYS A 59 19.47 50.89 -29.07
C LYS A 59 20.60 51.45 -28.20
N THR A 60 20.53 52.74 -27.86
CA THR A 60 21.52 53.36 -26.97
C THR A 60 21.51 52.69 -25.61
N LEU A 61 20.34 52.58 -24.96
CA LEU A 61 20.22 51.91 -23.66
C LEU A 61 20.78 50.48 -23.72
N ALA A 62 20.31 49.68 -24.68
CA ALA A 62 20.71 48.28 -24.83
C ALA A 62 22.22 48.06 -25.03
N SER A 63 22.94 49.05 -25.56
CA SER A 63 24.38 48.99 -25.85
C SER A 63 25.25 49.81 -24.89
N THR A 64 24.65 50.61 -23.99
CA THR A 64 25.39 51.50 -23.09
C THR A 64 26.05 50.70 -21.98
N ASP A 65 27.36 50.88 -21.83
CA ASP A 65 28.12 50.37 -20.68
C ASP A 65 28.02 51.35 -19.50
N GLU A 66 27.28 50.97 -18.47
CA GLU A 66 27.11 51.74 -17.22
C GLU A 66 28.00 51.17 -16.10
N THR A 67 29.16 50.58 -16.43
CA THR A 67 30.12 50.03 -15.45
C THR A 67 30.39 51.02 -14.32
N GLY A 68 30.34 50.53 -13.09
CA GLY A 68 30.42 51.33 -11.86
C GLY A 68 29.06 51.63 -11.23
N ASP A 69 27.95 51.37 -11.94
CA ASP A 69 26.64 51.24 -11.31
C ASP A 69 26.47 49.85 -10.67
N VAL A 70 26.08 49.82 -9.40
CA VAL A 70 25.98 48.57 -8.61
C VAL A 70 25.02 47.54 -9.20
N THR A 71 23.97 47.96 -9.89
CA THR A 71 23.02 47.04 -10.52
C THR A 71 23.52 46.61 -11.89
N PHE A 72 24.05 47.53 -12.68
CA PHE A 72 24.61 47.21 -13.99
C PHE A 72 25.79 46.24 -13.88
N ASP A 73 26.67 46.42 -12.90
CA ASP A 73 27.83 45.54 -12.69
C ASP A 73 27.40 44.09 -12.39
N VAL A 74 26.31 43.89 -11.62
CA VAL A 74 25.73 42.56 -11.37
C VAL A 74 25.24 41.91 -12.66
N TYR A 75 24.51 42.67 -13.48
CA TYR A 75 23.99 42.19 -14.77
C TYR A 75 25.13 41.89 -15.74
N LYS A 76 26.10 42.79 -15.87
CA LYS A 76 27.29 42.63 -16.70
C LYS A 76 28.07 41.38 -16.31
N ALA A 77 28.28 41.14 -15.01
CA ALA A 77 28.94 39.93 -14.52
C ALA A 77 28.18 38.65 -14.90
N TYR A 78 26.86 38.64 -14.70
CA TYR A 78 26.02 37.48 -15.02
C TYR A 78 26.04 37.14 -16.52
N PHE A 79 26.01 38.15 -17.39
CA PHE A 79 25.98 37.97 -18.85
C PHE A 79 27.37 37.99 -19.51
N GLY A 80 28.44 37.66 -18.77
CA GLY A 80 29.76 37.40 -19.35
C GLY A 80 30.61 38.63 -19.69
N GLY A 81 30.31 39.80 -19.12
CA GLY A 81 31.20 40.97 -19.13
C GLY A 81 31.08 41.90 -20.34
N ALA A 82 30.18 41.65 -21.29
CA ALA A 82 29.97 42.53 -22.45
C ALA A 82 29.20 43.81 -22.09
N SER A 83 29.41 44.89 -22.85
CA SER A 83 28.72 46.19 -22.67
C SER A 83 27.21 46.13 -23.01
N GLY A 84 26.77 45.15 -23.80
CA GLY A 84 25.37 44.97 -24.22
C GLY A 84 24.66 43.81 -23.52
N VAL A 85 24.40 43.96 -22.22
CA VAL A 85 23.86 42.92 -21.31
C VAL A 85 22.69 42.14 -21.91
N HIS A 86 21.66 42.84 -22.41
CA HIS A 86 20.48 42.23 -23.03
C HIS A 86 20.52 42.25 -24.56
N GLU A 87 21.34 43.13 -25.14
CA GLU A 87 21.47 43.30 -26.59
C GLU A 87 21.96 42.03 -27.28
N THR A 88 22.95 41.33 -26.73
CA THR A 88 23.45 40.09 -27.35
C THR A 88 22.35 39.05 -27.48
N THR A 89 21.47 38.94 -26.49
CA THR A 89 20.33 38.01 -26.54
C THR A 89 19.27 38.50 -27.53
N LEU A 90 18.96 39.80 -27.54
CA LEU A 90 18.00 40.39 -28.48
C LEU A 90 18.44 40.17 -29.93
N LEU A 91 19.71 40.40 -30.23
CA LEU A 91 20.28 40.12 -31.54
C LEU A 91 20.24 38.63 -31.88
N ALA A 92 20.47 37.74 -30.92
CA ALA A 92 20.33 36.30 -31.15
C ALA A 92 18.88 35.90 -31.47
N CYS A 93 17.88 36.50 -30.83
CA CYS A 93 16.46 36.29 -31.13
C CYS A 93 16.09 36.81 -32.53
N LEU A 94 16.54 38.02 -32.87
CA LEU A 94 16.34 38.65 -34.17
C LEU A 94 17.01 37.84 -35.30
N ASP A 95 18.24 37.37 -35.09
CA ASP A 95 19.01 36.64 -36.10
C ASP A 95 18.67 35.14 -36.14
N GLY A 96 17.96 34.61 -35.14
CA GLY A 96 17.66 33.18 -35.05
C GLY A 96 18.93 32.34 -34.81
N THR A 97 19.81 32.80 -33.92
CA THR A 97 21.11 32.16 -33.63
C THR A 97 21.19 31.63 -32.20
N GLY A 98 22.18 30.78 -31.91
CA GLY A 98 22.34 30.17 -30.59
C GLY A 98 21.15 29.28 -30.22
N ALA A 99 20.58 29.46 -29.03
CA ALA A 99 19.40 28.72 -28.56
C ALA A 99 18.16 28.91 -29.47
N TRP A 100 18.15 29.99 -30.27
CA TRP A 100 17.08 30.36 -31.19
C TRP A 100 17.24 29.77 -32.59
N ALA A 101 18.36 29.09 -32.89
CA ALA A 101 18.57 28.42 -34.16
C ALA A 101 17.69 27.16 -34.28
N VAL A 102 17.17 26.91 -35.47
CA VAL A 102 16.40 25.70 -35.79
C VAL A 102 17.33 24.48 -35.82
N GLY A 103 16.93 23.40 -35.14
CA GLY A 103 17.68 22.15 -35.08
C GLY A 103 17.68 21.38 -36.39
N THR A 104 18.59 20.41 -36.52
CA THR A 104 18.64 19.54 -37.72
C THR A 104 17.38 18.67 -37.79
N GLY A 105 16.58 18.82 -38.84
CA GLY A 105 15.34 18.05 -39.05
C GLY A 105 14.07 18.73 -38.52
N GLU A 106 14.17 19.91 -37.91
CA GLU A 106 13.01 20.69 -37.47
C GLU A 106 12.46 21.59 -38.60
N ALA A 107 11.18 21.97 -38.50
CA ALA A 107 10.58 22.93 -39.43
C ALA A 107 11.24 24.32 -39.30
N ALA A 108 11.45 25.01 -40.42
CA ALA A 108 12.18 26.28 -40.47
C ALA A 108 11.58 27.40 -39.60
N ASN A 109 10.30 27.30 -39.25
CA ASN A 109 9.55 28.28 -38.47
C ASN A 109 9.17 27.79 -37.05
N VAL A 110 9.64 26.61 -36.61
CA VAL A 110 9.21 25.99 -35.34
C VAL A 110 9.51 26.87 -34.10
N LYS A 111 10.51 27.75 -34.19
CA LYS A 111 10.90 28.67 -33.11
C LYS A 111 10.42 30.11 -33.32
N ASP A 112 9.69 30.40 -34.39
CA ASP A 112 9.34 31.79 -34.71
C ASP A 112 8.44 32.42 -33.65
N ASP A 113 7.51 31.67 -33.09
CA ASP A 113 6.67 32.18 -31.98
C ASP A 113 7.49 32.45 -30.72
N ALA A 114 8.44 31.58 -30.39
CA ALA A 114 9.36 31.83 -29.28
C ALA A 114 10.23 33.07 -29.52
N ARG A 115 10.71 33.27 -30.76
CA ARG A 115 11.51 34.44 -31.15
C ARG A 115 10.71 35.73 -31.06
N LYS A 116 9.46 35.73 -31.55
CA LYS A 116 8.54 36.88 -31.43
C LYS A 116 8.42 37.35 -29.99
N GLU A 117 8.19 36.39 -29.10
CA GLU A 117 8.02 36.66 -27.69
C GLU A 117 9.31 37.16 -27.02
N CYS A 118 10.47 36.55 -27.34
CA CYS A 118 11.76 37.06 -26.87
C CYS A 118 11.98 38.53 -27.24
N ILE A 119 11.75 38.88 -28.51
CA ILE A 119 11.98 40.23 -29.05
C ILE A 119 11.08 41.24 -28.34
N GLU A 120 9.79 40.92 -28.20
CA GLU A 120 8.86 41.78 -27.48
C GLU A 120 9.32 41.99 -26.04
N LYS A 121 9.53 40.92 -25.27
CA LYS A 121 9.80 41.05 -23.83
C LYS A 121 11.18 41.65 -23.54
N LEU A 122 12.21 41.42 -24.36
CA LEU A 122 13.51 42.08 -24.15
C LEU A 122 13.45 43.59 -24.39
N THR A 123 12.72 44.03 -25.43
CA THR A 123 12.62 45.46 -25.78
C THR A 123 11.67 46.24 -24.87
N THR A 124 10.65 45.56 -24.33
CA THR A 124 9.57 46.18 -23.54
C THR A 124 9.74 46.03 -22.03
N ASP A 125 10.47 45.00 -21.59
CA ASP A 125 10.67 44.68 -20.17
C ASP A 125 12.16 44.73 -19.77
N ALA A 126 13.01 43.84 -20.30
CA ALA A 126 14.35 43.64 -19.76
C ALA A 126 15.26 44.89 -19.86
N ILE A 127 15.33 45.51 -21.05
CA ILE A 127 16.12 46.73 -21.26
C ILE A 127 15.57 47.91 -20.43
N PRO A 128 14.27 48.26 -20.49
CA PRO A 128 13.72 49.31 -19.65
C PRO A 128 13.88 49.06 -18.14
N PHE A 129 13.73 47.82 -17.67
CA PHE A 129 13.85 47.47 -16.25
C PHE A 129 15.26 47.72 -15.70
N LEU A 130 16.29 47.25 -16.41
CA LEU A 130 17.68 47.49 -16.00
C LEU A 130 17.97 48.99 -15.91
N HIS A 131 17.61 49.76 -16.94
CA HIS A 131 17.90 51.19 -16.96
C HIS A 131 17.00 52.02 -16.06
N MET A 132 15.81 51.52 -15.69
CA MET A 132 15.02 52.08 -14.61
C MET A 132 15.81 51.97 -13.29
N LEU A 133 16.35 50.80 -12.95
CA LEU A 133 17.15 50.60 -11.73
C LEU A 133 18.42 51.45 -11.72
N VAL A 134 19.13 51.55 -12.86
CA VAL A 134 20.32 52.42 -13.01
C VAL A 134 19.96 53.89 -12.78
N ASN A 135 18.85 54.37 -13.34
CA ASN A 135 18.41 55.76 -13.09
C ASN A 135 18.03 55.98 -11.62
N LEU A 136 17.41 55.00 -10.95
CA LEU A 136 17.15 55.09 -9.51
C LEU A 136 18.45 55.15 -8.69
N ASN A 137 19.48 54.39 -9.05
CA ASN A 137 20.80 54.47 -8.43
C ASN A 137 21.43 55.85 -8.63
N LYS A 138 21.41 56.37 -9.86
CA LYS A 138 21.91 57.71 -10.20
C LYS A 138 21.17 58.82 -9.44
N ALA A 139 19.86 58.70 -9.26
CA ALA A 139 19.08 59.65 -8.47
C ALA A 139 19.55 59.72 -7.01
N ILE A 140 19.81 58.57 -6.38
CA ILE A 140 20.34 58.51 -5.01
C ILE A 140 21.76 59.08 -4.94
N ALA A 141 22.64 58.70 -5.87
CA ALA A 141 24.02 59.21 -5.90
C ALA A 141 24.06 60.74 -6.05
N GLN A 142 23.18 61.32 -6.88
CA GLN A 142 23.06 62.78 -7.01
C GLN A 142 22.48 63.45 -5.76
N ALA A 143 21.50 62.83 -5.10
CA ALA A 143 20.98 63.32 -3.83
C ALA A 143 22.05 63.29 -2.72
N GLU A 144 22.93 62.29 -2.71
CA GLU A 144 24.06 62.16 -1.78
C GLU A 144 25.15 63.21 -2.03
N ALA A 145 25.35 63.63 -3.28
CA ALA A 145 26.33 64.64 -3.67
C ALA A 145 26.02 66.05 -3.12
N GLY A 146 24.83 66.29 -2.56
CA GLY A 146 24.52 67.43 -1.69
C GLY A 146 23.30 68.26 -2.10
N ASN A 147 22.83 69.13 -1.19
CA ASN A 147 21.63 69.97 -1.36
C ASN A 147 21.92 71.26 -2.15
N THR A 148 22.55 71.14 -3.33
CA THR A 148 22.66 72.25 -4.28
C THR A 148 21.50 72.21 -5.25
N ALA A 149 21.03 73.37 -5.73
CA ALA A 149 19.93 73.43 -6.70
C ALA A 149 20.20 72.57 -7.95
N THR A 150 21.46 72.51 -8.40
CA THR A 150 21.90 71.70 -9.54
C THR A 150 21.84 70.20 -9.25
N ALA A 151 22.33 69.75 -8.09
CA ALA A 151 22.31 68.34 -7.70
C ALA A 151 20.87 67.83 -7.48
N THR A 152 20.01 68.63 -6.84
CA THR A 152 18.59 68.28 -6.65
C THR A 152 17.81 68.22 -7.97
N ALA A 153 18.13 69.11 -8.92
CA ALA A 153 17.52 69.08 -10.26
C ALA A 153 17.95 67.84 -11.05
N ALA A 154 19.24 67.47 -10.98
CA ALA A 154 19.77 66.26 -11.61
C ALA A 154 19.18 64.98 -10.98
N ALA A 155 19.07 64.92 -9.65
CA ALA A 155 18.45 63.81 -8.95
C ALA A 155 16.97 63.64 -9.38
N ALA A 156 16.19 64.71 -9.36
CA ALA A 156 14.79 64.69 -9.82
C ALA A 156 14.67 64.29 -11.30
N GLN A 157 15.60 64.71 -12.16
CA GLN A 157 15.61 64.30 -13.56
C GLN A 157 15.82 62.79 -13.71
N HIS A 158 16.69 62.17 -12.92
CA HIS A 158 16.87 60.72 -12.95
C HIS A 158 15.64 59.96 -12.46
N VAL A 159 14.92 60.48 -11.46
CA VAL A 159 13.62 59.90 -11.03
C VAL A 159 12.59 60.00 -12.16
N ASP A 160 12.51 61.15 -12.84
CA ASP A 160 11.62 61.35 -13.99
C ASP A 160 11.91 60.35 -15.12
N ARG A 161 13.19 60.13 -15.44
CA ARG A 161 13.60 59.13 -16.46
C ARG A 161 13.25 57.70 -16.06
N ALA A 162 13.48 57.32 -14.80
CA ALA A 162 13.11 56.00 -14.29
C ALA A 162 11.60 55.76 -14.38
N TYR A 163 10.79 56.77 -14.01
CA TYR A 163 9.33 56.68 -14.12
C TYR A 163 8.86 56.54 -15.57
N ALA A 164 9.47 57.27 -16.52
CA ALA A 164 9.16 57.16 -17.94
C ALA A 164 9.43 55.74 -18.48
N LEU A 165 10.55 55.11 -18.09
CA LEU A 165 10.87 53.73 -18.46
C LEU A 165 9.90 52.69 -17.84
N TYR A 166 9.40 52.95 -16.63
CA TYR A 166 8.41 52.09 -15.98
C TYR A 166 7.01 52.21 -16.62
N ARG A 167 6.56 53.43 -16.88
CA ARG A 167 5.17 53.73 -17.28
C ARG A 167 4.92 53.61 -18.78
N GLY A 168 5.87 54.05 -19.60
CA GLY A 168 5.69 54.19 -21.05
C GLY A 168 5.00 55.49 -21.50
N ASP A 169 4.55 55.52 -22.76
CA ASP A 169 3.90 56.65 -23.44
C ASP A 169 2.58 57.07 -22.73
N PRO A 170 2.38 58.38 -22.45
CA PRO A 170 1.17 58.90 -21.82
C PRO A 170 -0.09 58.93 -22.71
N SER A 171 -0.01 58.63 -24.01
CA SER A 171 -1.15 58.66 -24.95
C SER A 171 -1.96 57.34 -24.97
N ASP A 172 -2.74 57.13 -23.92
CA ASP A 172 -3.94 56.27 -23.80
C ASP A 172 -3.91 54.77 -24.17
N ALA A 173 -2.75 54.16 -24.41
CA ALA A 173 -2.60 52.72 -24.28
C ALA A 173 -1.16 52.35 -23.89
N PRO A 174 -0.84 52.25 -22.59
CA PRO A 174 0.51 51.89 -22.10
C PRO A 174 0.87 50.42 -22.37
N ASN A 175 0.28 49.81 -23.41
CA ASN A 175 0.61 48.49 -23.89
C ASN A 175 2.13 48.41 -24.08
N TYR A 176 2.72 47.29 -23.68
CA TYR A 176 4.16 47.03 -23.80
C TYR A 176 5.07 47.79 -22.81
N SER A 177 4.58 48.15 -21.61
CA SER A 177 5.38 48.73 -20.52
C SER A 177 5.48 47.82 -19.28
N ILE A 178 6.43 48.09 -18.38
CA ILE A 178 6.55 47.40 -17.08
C ILE A 178 5.25 47.54 -16.27
N TRP A 179 4.65 48.74 -16.27
CA TRP A 179 3.35 48.99 -15.63
C TRP A 179 2.24 48.11 -16.21
N HIS A 180 2.20 47.97 -17.55
CA HIS A 180 1.21 47.11 -18.21
C HIS A 180 1.45 45.63 -17.89
N ARG A 181 2.71 45.21 -17.80
CA ARG A 181 3.06 43.86 -17.35
C ARG A 181 2.57 43.60 -15.92
N GLY A 182 2.72 44.58 -15.03
CA GLY A 182 2.18 44.53 -13.68
C GLY A 182 0.67 44.32 -13.64
N ASN A 183 -0.10 45.00 -14.50
CA ASN A 183 -1.55 44.77 -14.61
C ASN A 183 -1.90 43.36 -15.10
N LEU A 184 -1.20 42.87 -16.13
CA LEU A 184 -1.44 41.52 -16.64
C LEU A 184 -1.17 40.48 -15.55
N ARG A 185 -0.05 40.60 -14.81
CA ARG A 185 0.29 39.64 -13.75
C ARG A 185 -0.59 39.78 -12.52
N GLY A 186 -0.99 40.99 -12.14
CA GLY A 186 -1.99 41.18 -11.09
C GLY A 186 -3.35 40.58 -11.45
N GLY A 187 -3.68 40.45 -12.73
CA GLY A 187 -4.88 39.72 -13.18
C GLY A 187 -4.74 38.20 -13.16
N ASN A 188 -3.51 37.66 -13.18
CA ASN A 188 -3.26 36.22 -13.25
C ASN A 188 -3.05 35.54 -11.89
N PHE A 189 -2.91 36.32 -10.83
CA PHE A 189 -2.64 35.81 -9.49
C PHE A 189 -3.77 36.23 -8.55
N LYS A 190 -4.25 35.28 -7.77
CA LYS A 190 -5.25 35.46 -6.72
C LYS A 190 -4.55 35.84 -5.41
N ASP A 191 -5.22 36.62 -4.58
CA ASP A 191 -4.77 36.84 -3.21
C ASP A 191 -5.05 35.61 -2.32
N ALA A 192 -4.61 35.66 -1.05
CA ALA A 192 -4.80 34.58 -0.07
C ALA A 192 -6.29 34.24 0.23
N THR A 193 -7.24 35.02 -0.30
CA THR A 193 -8.69 34.76 -0.16
C THR A 193 -9.32 34.16 -1.42
N GLY A 194 -8.51 33.84 -2.44
CA GLY A 194 -8.94 33.16 -3.66
C GLY A 194 -9.66 34.04 -4.68
N ASN A 195 -9.68 35.36 -4.49
CA ASN A 195 -10.38 36.28 -5.39
C ASN A 195 -9.52 36.57 -6.63
N VAL A 196 -10.08 36.39 -7.84
CA VAL A 196 -9.45 36.84 -9.10
C VAL A 196 -9.61 38.35 -9.18
N LEU A 197 -8.50 39.04 -9.35
CA LEU A 197 -8.42 40.44 -9.03
C LEU A 197 -8.56 41.31 -10.28
N ALA A 198 -9.78 41.80 -10.53
CA ALA A 198 -10.04 42.86 -11.51
C ALA A 198 -9.23 44.13 -11.18
N ALA A 199 -9.16 45.08 -12.14
CA ALA A 199 -8.48 46.36 -11.93
C ALA A 199 -9.02 47.09 -10.67
N GLY A 200 -8.11 47.49 -9.76
CA GLY A 200 -8.44 48.23 -8.53
C GLY A 200 -8.38 47.45 -7.21
N THR A 201 -7.95 46.19 -7.25
CA THR A 201 -7.74 45.31 -6.09
C THR A 201 -6.40 45.57 -5.37
N PRO A 202 -6.21 45.10 -4.13
CA PRO A 202 -4.99 45.37 -3.36
C PRO A 202 -3.70 44.96 -4.07
N LEU A 203 -3.65 43.79 -4.70
CA LEU A 203 -2.45 43.31 -5.41
C LEU A 203 -2.19 44.09 -6.72
N VAL A 204 -3.22 44.33 -7.54
CA VAL A 204 -3.07 45.15 -8.75
C VAL A 204 -2.66 46.58 -8.39
N ALA A 205 -3.27 47.16 -7.34
CA ALA A 205 -2.90 48.46 -6.79
C ALA A 205 -1.48 48.46 -6.19
N PHE A 206 -1.03 47.34 -5.62
CA PHE A 206 0.33 47.15 -5.11
C PHE A 206 1.36 47.17 -6.25
N LEU A 207 1.09 46.45 -7.34
CA LEU A 207 1.99 46.32 -8.50
C LEU A 207 1.97 47.54 -9.44
N THR A 208 0.99 48.44 -9.29
CA THR A 208 0.83 49.60 -10.18
C THR A 208 0.73 50.92 -9.42
N THR A 209 -0.42 51.23 -8.81
CA THR A 209 -0.70 52.52 -8.16
C THR A 209 0.25 52.85 -7.01
N THR A 210 0.66 51.86 -6.24
CA THR A 210 1.57 52.03 -5.10
C THR A 210 2.99 52.36 -5.57
N ILE A 211 3.44 51.74 -6.67
CA ILE A 211 4.74 52.08 -7.28
C ILE A 211 4.76 53.54 -7.73
N VAL A 212 3.67 54.04 -8.34
CA VAL A 212 3.55 55.47 -8.71
C VAL A 212 3.68 56.38 -7.47
N SER A 213 3.04 56.01 -6.37
CA SER A 213 3.11 56.76 -5.11
C SER A 213 4.53 56.76 -4.51
N ASP A 214 5.26 55.65 -4.64
CA ASP A 214 6.66 55.59 -4.22
C ASP A 214 7.58 56.41 -5.14
N PHE A 215 7.31 56.47 -6.45
CA PHE A 215 8.03 57.38 -7.35
C PHE A 215 7.82 58.85 -6.98
N GLN A 216 6.59 59.25 -6.64
CA GLN A 216 6.31 60.60 -6.12
C GLN A 216 7.07 60.86 -4.81
N THR A 217 7.05 59.89 -3.89
CA THR A 217 7.76 59.98 -2.61
C THR A 217 9.26 60.11 -2.81
N LEU A 218 9.85 59.28 -3.68
CA LEU A 218 11.25 59.34 -4.04
C LEU A 218 11.59 60.71 -4.62
N LYS A 219 10.79 61.19 -5.58
CA LYS A 219 11.00 62.50 -6.20
C LYS A 219 10.99 63.62 -5.16
N GLN A 220 10.02 63.62 -4.26
CA GLN A 220 9.93 64.61 -3.17
C GLN A 220 11.12 64.51 -2.21
N SER A 221 11.61 63.31 -1.95
CA SER A 221 12.71 63.08 -1.01
C SER A 221 14.08 63.48 -1.56
N VAL A 222 14.24 63.54 -2.89
CA VAL A 222 15.50 63.98 -3.52
C VAL A 222 15.54 65.48 -3.85
N VAL A 223 14.46 66.23 -3.55
CA VAL A 223 14.40 67.68 -3.73
C VAL A 223 14.44 68.41 -2.39
N ASN A 224 14.97 69.64 -2.40
CA ASN A 224 15.33 70.41 -1.20
C ASN A 224 14.16 70.62 -0.18
N PRO A 225 14.33 70.25 1.11
CA PRO A 225 15.50 69.58 1.69
C PRO A 225 15.55 68.09 1.37
N VAL A 226 16.73 67.61 0.97
CA VAL A 226 16.94 66.19 0.65
C VAL A 226 16.77 65.31 1.90
N ASP A 227 15.89 64.33 1.82
CA ASP A 227 15.71 63.24 2.80
C ASP A 227 16.24 61.92 2.20
N LEU A 228 17.51 61.63 2.45
CA LEU A 228 18.17 60.42 1.94
C LEU A 228 17.58 59.12 2.51
N ALA A 229 17.04 59.14 3.73
CA ALA A 229 16.46 57.94 4.34
C ALA A 229 15.12 57.60 3.67
N ALA A 230 14.26 58.59 3.48
CA ALA A 230 13.02 58.43 2.72
C ALA A 230 13.30 58.07 1.26
N ALA A 231 14.29 58.70 0.61
CA ALA A 231 14.67 58.40 -0.76
C ALA A 231 15.15 56.94 -0.93
N ARG A 232 16.07 56.47 -0.08
CA ARG A 232 16.56 55.08 -0.14
C ARG A 232 15.44 54.07 0.11
N SER A 233 14.54 54.36 1.07
CA SER A 233 13.40 53.50 1.37
C SER A 233 12.41 53.44 0.20
N ALA A 234 12.09 54.59 -0.43
CA ALA A 234 11.22 54.64 -1.60
C ALA A 234 11.84 53.91 -2.80
N LYS A 235 13.14 54.10 -3.07
CA LYS A 235 13.87 53.34 -4.09
C LYS A 235 13.78 51.83 -3.87
N GLN A 236 14.04 51.35 -2.65
CA GLN A 236 13.97 49.92 -2.34
C GLN A 236 12.58 49.35 -2.61
N ARG A 237 11.53 50.08 -2.20
CA ARG A 237 10.13 49.72 -2.45
C ARG A 237 9.76 49.70 -3.93
N ILE A 238 10.25 50.64 -4.73
CA ILE A 238 10.06 50.65 -6.19
C ILE A 238 10.74 49.43 -6.82
N ALA A 239 12.01 49.21 -6.52
CA ALA A 239 12.79 48.11 -7.08
C ALA A 239 12.20 46.74 -6.72
N ALA A 240 11.82 46.55 -5.44
CA ALA A 240 11.24 45.31 -4.96
C ALA A 240 9.93 44.95 -5.69
N ARG A 241 9.00 45.91 -5.82
CA ARG A 241 7.71 45.64 -6.49
C ARG A 241 7.84 45.50 -8.00
N ALA A 242 8.77 46.23 -8.63
CA ALA A 242 9.04 46.02 -10.05
C ALA A 242 9.68 44.65 -10.31
N GLN A 243 10.57 44.18 -9.43
CA GLN A 243 11.15 42.83 -9.48
C GLN A 243 10.09 41.73 -9.29
N LEU A 244 9.11 41.95 -8.40
CA LEU A 244 7.99 41.05 -8.14
C LEU A 244 7.16 40.74 -9.40
N ILE A 245 6.91 41.74 -10.25
CA ILE A 245 6.20 41.56 -11.54
C ILE A 245 6.85 40.44 -12.37
N TYR A 246 8.18 40.41 -12.39
CA TYR A 246 8.95 39.42 -13.13
C TYR A 246 9.08 38.08 -12.40
N HIS A 247 9.03 38.05 -11.06
CA HIS A 247 8.88 36.80 -10.32
C HIS A 247 7.58 36.11 -10.72
N MET A 248 6.46 36.86 -10.70
CA MET A 248 5.15 36.37 -11.11
C MET A 248 5.13 35.93 -12.59
N ALA A 249 5.77 36.70 -13.47
CA ALA A 249 5.88 36.32 -14.88
C ALA A 249 6.66 35.00 -15.05
N THR A 250 7.84 34.87 -14.44
CA THR A 250 8.63 33.62 -14.48
C THR A 250 7.84 32.43 -13.95
N LEU A 251 7.10 32.59 -12.85
CA LEU A 251 6.23 31.54 -12.30
C LEU A 251 5.14 31.09 -13.30
N ARG A 252 4.46 32.04 -13.93
CA ARG A 252 3.41 31.72 -14.90
C ARG A 252 3.93 30.87 -16.06
N TYR A 253 5.11 31.18 -16.60
CA TYR A 253 5.63 30.40 -17.74
C TYR A 253 6.28 29.09 -17.30
N ALA A 254 6.75 28.97 -16.06
CA ALA A 254 7.10 27.67 -15.50
C ALA A 254 5.86 26.75 -15.43
N TYR A 255 4.71 27.29 -15.02
CA TYR A 255 3.43 26.57 -15.03
C TYR A 255 2.93 26.21 -16.44
N GLN A 256 3.00 27.14 -17.39
CA GLN A 256 2.59 26.82 -18.77
C GLN A 256 3.48 25.76 -19.42
N LEU A 257 4.77 25.70 -19.05
CA LEU A 257 5.65 24.61 -19.52
C LEU A 257 5.23 23.26 -18.96
N ASP A 258 4.90 23.24 -17.68
CA ASP A 258 4.34 22.09 -17.01
C ASP A 258 3.06 21.58 -17.73
N GLU A 259 2.14 22.47 -18.11
CA GLU A 259 0.96 22.12 -18.92
C GLU A 259 1.33 21.56 -20.31
N HIS A 260 2.29 22.17 -21.00
CA HIS A 260 2.68 21.76 -22.36
C HIS A 260 3.55 20.49 -22.42
N VAL A 261 4.21 20.09 -21.32
CA VAL A 261 4.99 18.83 -21.25
C VAL A 261 4.10 17.62 -20.99
N ASN A 262 2.93 17.81 -20.36
CA ASN A 262 1.98 16.75 -20.03
C ASN A 262 1.22 16.14 -21.22
N ASP A 263 1.27 16.75 -22.41
CA ASP A 263 0.50 16.30 -23.57
C ASP A 263 1.07 15.04 -24.27
N GLY A 264 2.22 14.53 -23.82
CA GLY A 264 2.82 13.29 -24.31
C GLY A 264 3.34 13.35 -25.75
N THR A 265 3.38 14.53 -26.37
CA THR A 265 3.87 14.69 -27.74
C THR A 265 5.33 15.16 -27.78
N THR A 266 6.00 14.93 -28.91
CA THR A 266 7.24 15.62 -29.27
C THR A 266 7.10 17.13 -29.05
N ARG A 267 8.09 17.78 -28.40
CA ARG A 267 8.12 19.22 -28.05
C ARG A 267 7.28 20.10 -28.99
N SER A 268 6.13 20.56 -28.49
CA SER A 268 5.13 21.33 -29.25
C SER A 268 5.58 22.78 -29.50
N ASP A 269 4.99 23.43 -30.51
CA ASP A 269 5.17 24.87 -30.77
C ASP A 269 4.79 25.72 -29.54
N ALA A 270 3.80 25.25 -28.76
CA ALA A 270 3.38 25.86 -27.51
C ALA A 270 4.46 25.76 -26.42
N ALA A 271 5.15 24.62 -26.29
CA ALA A 271 6.29 24.47 -25.38
C ALA A 271 7.45 25.40 -25.79
N TYR A 272 7.76 25.50 -27.09
CA TYR A 272 8.76 26.45 -27.60
C TYR A 272 8.40 27.89 -27.24
N LYS A 273 7.14 28.29 -27.46
CA LYS A 273 6.64 29.62 -27.13
C LYS A 273 6.77 29.91 -25.63
N SER A 274 6.31 29.01 -24.76
CA SER A 274 6.40 29.19 -23.30
C SER A 274 7.84 29.23 -22.80
N GLN A 275 8.77 28.44 -23.37
CA GLN A 275 10.19 28.57 -23.04
C GLN A 275 10.74 29.92 -23.50
N GLY A 276 10.38 30.39 -24.70
CA GLY A 276 10.77 31.70 -25.21
C GLY A 276 10.32 32.87 -24.33
N GLU A 277 9.04 32.89 -23.96
CA GLU A 277 8.47 33.88 -23.05
C GLU A 277 9.11 33.80 -21.65
N GLY A 278 9.19 32.59 -21.09
CA GLY A 278 9.77 32.35 -19.79
C GLY A 278 11.25 32.75 -19.73
N GLN A 279 12.03 32.49 -20.78
CA GLN A 279 13.44 32.86 -20.84
C GLN A 279 13.63 34.38 -20.82
N ALA A 280 12.78 35.13 -21.53
CA ALA A 280 12.88 36.58 -21.56
C ALA A 280 12.53 37.20 -20.20
N PHE A 281 11.45 36.75 -19.55
CA PHE A 281 11.08 37.22 -18.21
C PHE A 281 12.09 36.79 -17.15
N TRP A 282 12.56 35.55 -17.19
CA TRP A 282 13.60 35.05 -16.30
C TRP A 282 14.87 35.88 -16.41
N ARG A 283 15.35 36.17 -17.63
CA ARG A 283 16.56 37.00 -17.85
C ARG A 283 16.45 38.41 -17.27
N THR A 284 15.25 38.97 -17.14
CA THR A 284 15.05 40.27 -16.50
C THR A 284 15.47 40.25 -15.03
N ILE A 285 15.34 39.13 -14.32
CA ILE A 285 15.64 39.01 -12.87
C ILE A 285 16.73 38.00 -12.53
N ALA A 286 17.17 37.16 -13.48
CA ALA A 286 18.14 36.10 -13.26
C ALA A 286 19.43 36.57 -12.54
N PRO A 287 20.03 37.73 -12.89
CA PRO A 287 21.22 38.22 -12.18
C PRO A 287 20.95 38.50 -10.70
N LEU A 288 19.77 39.02 -10.37
CA LEU A 288 19.37 39.34 -8.99
C LEU A 288 19.07 38.07 -8.19
N VAL A 289 18.38 37.10 -8.80
CA VAL A 289 18.07 35.81 -8.16
C VAL A 289 19.34 34.99 -7.93
N THR A 290 20.31 35.05 -8.85
CA THR A 290 21.60 34.33 -8.74
C THR A 290 22.42 34.78 -7.53
N LEU A 291 22.29 36.02 -7.07
CA LEU A 291 22.96 36.51 -5.87
C LEU A 291 22.50 35.80 -4.59
N VAL A 292 21.27 35.27 -4.57
CA VAL A 292 20.63 34.71 -3.37
C VAL A 292 20.44 33.19 -3.48
N ALA A 293 20.06 32.71 -4.67
CA ALA A 293 19.76 31.32 -4.95
C ALA A 293 20.47 30.84 -6.23
N PRO A 294 21.81 30.77 -6.27
CA PRO A 294 22.58 30.51 -7.49
C PRO A 294 22.26 29.15 -8.13
N SER A 295 22.05 28.10 -7.33
CA SER A 295 21.72 26.78 -7.87
C SER A 295 20.30 26.72 -8.45
N GLY A 296 19.33 27.34 -7.76
CA GLY A 296 17.97 27.46 -8.29
C GLY A 296 17.92 28.33 -9.55
N ALA A 297 18.73 29.39 -9.60
CA ALA A 297 18.87 30.24 -10.78
C ALA A 297 19.47 29.47 -11.98
N ALA A 298 20.45 28.59 -11.74
CA ALA A 298 20.98 27.71 -12.77
C ALA A 298 19.90 26.74 -13.31
N ALA A 299 19.10 26.16 -12.41
CA ALA A 299 17.98 25.28 -12.79
C ALA A 299 16.93 26.02 -13.63
N LEU A 300 16.53 27.23 -13.24
CA LEU A 300 15.59 28.05 -14.03
C LEU A 300 16.19 28.51 -15.35
N THR A 301 17.50 28.77 -15.40
CA THR A 301 18.18 29.09 -16.66
C THR A 301 18.15 27.90 -17.62
N ALA A 302 18.35 26.68 -17.13
CA ALA A 302 18.25 25.46 -17.92
C ALA A 302 16.80 25.16 -18.35
N LEU A 303 15.82 25.35 -17.45
CA LEU A 303 14.39 25.15 -17.73
C LEU A 303 13.92 25.98 -18.94
N PHE A 304 14.31 27.25 -18.97
CA PHE A 304 13.95 28.16 -20.06
C PHE A 304 14.95 28.17 -21.22
N ASP A 305 15.94 27.27 -21.25
CA ASP A 305 16.86 27.18 -22.38
C ASP A 305 16.18 26.48 -23.57
N LEU A 306 16.03 27.20 -24.68
CA LEU A 306 15.45 26.63 -25.90
C LEU A 306 16.31 25.51 -26.51
N ALA A 307 17.58 25.38 -26.13
CA ALA A 307 18.41 24.24 -26.52
C ALA A 307 18.06 22.96 -25.75
N VAL A 308 17.35 23.07 -24.62
CA VAL A 308 16.98 21.97 -23.74
C VAL A 308 15.49 21.66 -23.93
N THR A 309 15.18 20.39 -24.19
CA THR A 309 13.80 19.91 -24.18
C THR A 309 13.37 19.71 -22.71
N PRO A 310 12.34 20.42 -22.23
CA PRO A 310 11.84 20.23 -20.87
C PRO A 310 11.14 18.87 -20.78
N THR A 311 11.46 18.10 -19.74
CA THR A 311 10.95 16.74 -19.52
C THR A 311 10.25 16.57 -18.18
N THR A 312 10.21 17.62 -17.35
CA THR A 312 9.66 17.60 -15.99
C THR A 312 8.33 18.33 -15.92
N THR A 313 7.44 17.83 -15.06
CA THR A 313 6.08 18.35 -14.83
C THR A 313 5.96 19.04 -13.46
N SER A 314 7.08 19.51 -12.91
CA SER A 314 7.17 20.19 -11.60
C SER A 314 7.91 21.53 -11.67
N SER A 315 8.02 22.10 -12.87
CA SER A 315 8.75 23.33 -13.19
C SER A 315 8.22 24.53 -12.39
N TYR A 316 6.90 24.62 -12.20
CA TYR A 316 6.25 25.66 -11.39
C TYR A 316 6.69 25.59 -9.92
N CYS A 317 6.65 24.40 -9.31
CA CYS A 317 7.05 24.20 -7.92
C CYS A 317 8.53 24.54 -7.70
N ALA A 318 9.41 24.09 -8.61
CA ALA A 318 10.83 24.41 -8.58
C ALA A 318 11.10 25.92 -8.72
N ALA A 319 10.36 26.59 -9.62
CA ALA A 319 10.41 28.04 -9.77
C ALA A 319 9.91 28.77 -8.53
N ARG A 320 8.80 28.33 -7.93
CA ARG A 320 8.23 28.93 -6.71
C ARG A 320 9.19 28.82 -5.54
N ALA A 321 9.83 27.67 -5.35
CA ALA A 321 10.83 27.48 -4.29
C ALA A 321 12.03 28.42 -4.47
N THR A 322 12.57 28.50 -5.69
CA THR A 322 13.73 29.36 -6.00
C THR A 322 13.39 30.85 -5.84
N LEU A 323 12.27 31.29 -6.43
CA LEU A 323 11.87 32.69 -6.43
C LEU A 323 11.42 33.17 -5.05
N ARG A 324 10.88 32.27 -4.21
CA ARG A 324 10.60 32.56 -2.79
C ARG A 324 11.87 32.94 -2.03
N LEU A 325 12.95 32.17 -2.21
CA LEU A 325 14.23 32.44 -1.53
C LEU A 325 14.84 33.77 -1.99
N ALA A 326 14.60 34.16 -3.24
CA ALA A 326 15.12 35.38 -3.84
C ALA A 326 14.17 36.59 -3.74
N LEU A 327 13.07 36.49 -2.99
CA LEU A 327 12.19 37.63 -2.78
C LEU A 327 12.95 38.79 -2.12
N PRO A 328 12.79 40.02 -2.62
CA PRO A 328 13.27 41.21 -1.93
C PRO A 328 12.80 41.25 -0.47
N ALA A 329 13.68 41.61 0.46
CA ALA A 329 13.44 41.51 1.91
C ALA A 329 12.22 42.32 2.43
N THR A 330 11.69 43.25 1.64
CA THR A 330 10.49 44.03 1.97
C THR A 330 9.19 43.36 1.54
N LEU A 331 9.26 42.17 0.91
CA LEU A 331 8.13 41.43 0.37
C LEU A 331 7.98 40.08 1.08
N THR A 332 6.75 39.58 1.12
CA THR A 332 6.39 38.25 1.60
C THR A 332 5.84 37.40 0.47
N LEU A 333 5.53 36.13 0.76
CA LEU A 333 4.84 35.29 -0.20
C LEU A 333 3.42 35.76 -0.52
N ASP A 334 2.76 36.41 0.45
CA ASP A 334 1.41 36.94 0.25
C ASP A 334 1.41 38.02 -0.84
N ASP A 335 2.53 38.73 -1.02
CA ASP A 335 2.70 39.72 -2.09
C ASP A 335 2.83 39.09 -3.48
N ILE A 336 3.25 37.81 -3.61
CA ILE A 336 3.26 37.10 -4.90
C ILE A 336 1.82 36.68 -5.29
N GLY A 337 1.03 36.22 -4.32
CA GLY A 337 -0.25 35.56 -4.55
C GLY A 337 -0.11 34.13 -5.10
N GLU A 338 -1.24 33.53 -5.49
CA GLU A 338 -1.30 32.19 -6.09
C GLU A 338 -1.80 32.25 -7.53
N LEU A 339 -1.21 31.47 -8.43
CA LEU A 339 -1.56 31.50 -9.85
C LEU A 339 -3.00 31.00 -10.07
N GLU A 340 -3.80 31.75 -10.84
CA GLU A 340 -5.26 31.58 -11.00
C GLU A 340 -5.71 30.15 -11.38
N ASP A 341 -4.93 29.44 -12.20
CA ASP A 341 -5.22 28.10 -12.73
C ASP A 341 -4.74 26.95 -11.82
N THR A 342 -4.01 27.25 -10.74
CA THR A 342 -3.60 26.23 -9.75
C THR A 342 -4.67 25.95 -8.70
N MET A 343 -5.79 26.69 -8.73
CA MET A 343 -6.94 26.52 -7.85
C MET A 343 -8.18 26.07 -8.63
N GLY A 344 -8.40 24.75 -8.69
CA GLY A 344 -9.71 24.14 -8.94
C GLY A 344 -10.03 23.76 -10.38
N ASP A 345 -9.73 22.51 -10.76
CA ASP A 345 -10.55 21.71 -11.68
C ASP A 345 -10.72 20.30 -11.08
N PRO A 346 -11.93 19.92 -10.64
CA PRO A 346 -12.21 18.62 -10.04
C PRO A 346 -12.40 17.48 -11.06
N THR A 347 -12.27 17.70 -12.37
CA THR A 347 -12.84 16.78 -13.38
C THR A 347 -11.92 16.33 -14.52
N GLY A 348 -10.61 16.26 -14.28
CA GLY A 348 -9.70 15.42 -15.08
C GLY A 348 -8.40 16.09 -15.50
N ILE A 349 -7.28 15.42 -15.20
CA ILE A 349 -5.93 15.65 -15.77
C ILE A 349 -5.19 16.93 -15.30
N THR A 350 -5.71 17.69 -14.34
CA THR A 350 -5.01 18.86 -13.75
C THR A 350 -4.72 18.73 -12.24
N ALA A 351 -5.01 17.57 -11.63
CA ALA A 351 -4.75 17.29 -10.22
C ALA A 351 -3.25 17.14 -9.86
N SER A 352 -2.33 17.12 -10.83
CA SER A 352 -0.88 17.04 -10.56
C SER A 352 -0.20 18.38 -10.27
N PHE A 353 -0.87 19.52 -10.51
CA PHE A 353 -0.23 20.84 -10.44
C PHE A 353 -0.60 21.69 -9.21
N ALA A 354 -1.55 21.22 -8.39
CA ALA A 354 -2.08 21.95 -7.23
C ALA A 354 -1.24 21.80 -5.93
N GLN A 355 -0.03 21.23 -5.95
CA GLN A 355 0.73 20.91 -4.73
C GLN A 355 2.16 21.45 -4.78
N CYS A 356 2.29 22.78 -4.70
CA CYS A 356 3.40 23.31 -3.92
C CYS A 356 3.08 22.97 -2.47
N THR A 357 3.85 22.07 -1.88
CA THR A 357 3.63 21.61 -0.52
C THR A 357 3.73 22.76 0.50
N SER A 358 3.11 22.58 1.66
CA SER A 358 3.10 23.61 2.72
C SER A 358 4.49 23.80 3.37
N TYR A 359 5.35 22.80 3.26
CA TYR A 359 6.71 22.81 3.79
C TYR A 359 7.66 23.57 2.87
N ALA A 360 8.40 24.53 3.44
CA ALA A 360 9.39 25.31 2.71
C ALA A 360 10.79 25.04 3.27
N PRO A 361 11.66 24.35 2.52
CA PRO A 361 13.04 24.16 2.92
C PRO A 361 13.75 25.50 3.13
N VAL A 362 14.59 25.58 4.15
CA VAL A 362 15.34 26.81 4.47
C VAL A 362 16.83 26.67 4.22
N ASN A 363 17.25 25.46 3.87
CA ASN A 363 18.57 25.11 3.38
C ASN A 363 18.49 24.55 1.95
N SER A 364 19.62 24.60 1.24
CA SER A 364 19.75 23.90 -0.05
C SER A 364 19.81 22.39 0.18
N VAL A 365 18.97 21.65 -0.55
CA VAL A 365 18.81 20.19 -0.44
C VAL A 365 18.76 19.51 -1.82
N LEU A 366 19.38 20.13 -2.82
CA LEU A 366 19.31 19.68 -4.22
C LEU A 366 19.92 18.29 -4.44
N ASP A 367 20.94 17.93 -3.66
CA ASP A 367 21.54 16.59 -3.64
C ASP A 367 20.53 15.51 -3.22
N TYR A 368 19.73 15.79 -2.18
CA TYR A 368 18.69 14.89 -1.70
C TYR A 368 17.44 14.92 -2.59
N ALA A 369 17.03 16.07 -3.12
CA ALA A 369 15.94 16.16 -4.09
C ALA A 369 16.29 15.45 -5.42
N GLY A 370 17.57 15.47 -5.81
CA GLY A 370 18.10 14.83 -7.02
C GLY A 370 18.07 13.30 -6.99
N VAL A 371 17.90 12.68 -5.81
CA VAL A 371 17.77 11.22 -5.66
C VAL A 371 16.61 10.68 -6.52
N SER A 372 15.47 11.38 -6.56
CA SER A 372 14.32 10.94 -7.36
C SER A 372 14.58 11.06 -8.88
N SER A 373 15.50 11.95 -9.29
CA SER A 373 15.93 12.04 -10.70
C SER A 373 16.80 10.86 -11.10
N THR A 374 17.72 10.41 -10.24
CA THR A 374 18.47 9.16 -10.46
C THR A 374 17.53 7.95 -10.49
N ALA A 375 16.55 7.91 -9.59
CA ALA A 375 15.52 6.87 -9.57
C ALA A 375 14.69 6.84 -10.87
N ARG A 376 14.38 8.00 -11.45
CA ARG A 376 13.74 8.11 -12.78
C ARG A 376 14.63 7.54 -13.88
N GLU A 377 15.92 7.87 -13.90
CA GLU A 377 16.86 7.34 -14.90
C GLU A 377 16.95 5.81 -14.84
N ILE A 378 17.03 5.26 -13.62
CA ILE A 378 16.95 3.81 -13.38
C ILE A 378 15.64 3.26 -13.94
N ASN A 379 14.50 3.88 -13.63
CA ASN A 379 13.19 3.44 -14.12
C ASN A 379 13.12 3.44 -15.65
N THR A 380 13.57 4.52 -16.31
CA THR A 380 13.59 4.59 -17.78
C THR A 380 14.41 3.46 -18.40
N ALA A 381 15.55 3.11 -17.80
CA ALA A 381 16.35 1.97 -18.25
C ALA A 381 15.62 0.63 -18.04
N LEU A 382 14.93 0.47 -16.91
CA LEU A 382 14.17 -0.74 -16.59
C LEU A 382 12.94 -0.93 -17.48
N MET A 383 12.25 0.14 -17.89
CA MET A 383 11.16 0.08 -18.88
C MET A 383 11.62 -0.38 -20.27
N ALA A 384 12.93 -0.30 -20.55
CA ALA A 384 13.56 -0.87 -21.73
C ALA A 384 14.24 -2.23 -21.46
N GLU A 385 13.94 -2.85 -20.31
CA GLU A 385 14.55 -4.09 -19.79
C GLU A 385 16.09 -4.07 -19.75
N ASN A 386 16.69 -2.88 -19.67
CA ASN A 386 18.13 -2.69 -19.70
C ASN A 386 18.72 -2.58 -18.28
N PHE A 387 18.84 -3.73 -17.62
CA PHE A 387 19.40 -3.84 -16.26
C PHE A 387 20.83 -3.32 -16.14
N ALA A 388 21.64 -3.44 -17.20
CA ALA A 388 23.01 -2.92 -17.21
C ALA A 388 23.04 -1.38 -17.19
N LEU A 389 22.15 -0.74 -17.96
CA LEU A 389 22.00 0.72 -17.96
C LEU A 389 21.41 1.22 -16.64
N ALA A 390 20.44 0.50 -16.08
CA ALA A 390 19.89 0.79 -14.75
C ALA A 390 20.99 0.75 -13.67
N LYS A 391 21.84 -0.28 -13.69
CA LYS A 391 23.00 -0.39 -12.78
C LYS A 391 24.03 0.73 -13.02
N ALA A 392 24.24 1.14 -14.27
CA ALA A 392 25.15 2.23 -14.60
C ALA A 392 24.64 3.58 -14.08
N ALA A 393 23.33 3.86 -14.19
CA ALA A 393 22.72 5.07 -13.62
C ALA A 393 22.80 5.10 -12.08
N TYR A 394 22.71 3.93 -11.44
CA TYR A 394 22.90 3.80 -10.00
C TYR A 394 24.36 4.00 -9.56
N THR A 395 25.32 3.42 -10.29
CA THR A 395 26.73 3.40 -9.88
C THR A 395 27.37 4.79 -9.90
N GLY A 396 27.99 5.20 -8.81
CA GLY A 396 28.60 6.52 -8.61
C GLY A 396 27.61 7.64 -8.30
N SER A 397 26.31 7.34 -8.21
CA SER A 397 25.27 8.31 -7.90
C SER A 397 25.18 8.64 -6.41
N HIS A 398 24.49 9.73 -6.07
CA HIS A 398 24.15 10.04 -4.67
C HIS A 398 23.23 8.97 -4.06
N LEU A 399 22.33 8.37 -4.86
CA LEU A 399 21.47 7.27 -4.42
C LEU A 399 22.28 6.04 -3.98
N GLU A 400 23.33 5.66 -4.70
CA GLU A 400 24.24 4.58 -4.26
C GLU A 400 24.97 4.94 -2.98
N ALA A 401 25.44 6.19 -2.85
CA ALA A 401 26.11 6.65 -1.64
C ALA A 401 25.20 6.51 -0.41
N LEU A 402 23.93 6.88 -0.53
CA LEU A 402 22.93 6.70 0.53
C LEU A 402 22.66 5.23 0.82
N ALA A 403 22.49 4.40 -0.21
CA ALA A 403 22.26 2.95 -0.04
C ALA A 403 23.42 2.21 0.67
N LYS A 404 24.65 2.74 0.57
CA LYS A 404 25.84 2.25 1.28
C LYS A 404 26.01 2.84 2.67
N ALA A 405 25.37 3.97 2.96
CA ALA A 405 25.55 4.73 4.18
C ALA A 405 24.54 4.33 5.27
N THR A 406 24.56 3.06 5.67
CA THR A 406 23.77 2.60 6.82
C THR A 406 24.68 2.48 8.05
N PRO A 407 24.45 3.24 9.14
CA PRO A 407 25.26 3.12 10.35
C PRO A 407 25.21 1.70 10.91
N GLU A 408 26.35 1.13 11.31
CA GLU A 408 26.42 -0.25 11.85
C GLU A 408 25.51 -0.45 13.08
N GLU A 409 25.28 0.62 13.84
CA GLU A 409 24.45 0.59 15.04
C GLU A 409 22.94 0.67 14.75
N SER A 410 22.52 0.97 13.51
CA SER A 410 21.12 1.13 13.15
C SER A 410 20.35 -0.20 13.25
N ALA A 411 19.03 -0.10 13.42
CA ALA A 411 18.15 -1.27 13.43
C ALA A 411 18.21 -2.05 12.10
N TYR A 412 18.45 -1.34 10.99
CA TYR A 412 18.55 -1.90 9.65
C TYR A 412 19.79 -2.76 9.47
N ALA A 413 20.97 -2.23 9.81
CA ALA A 413 22.22 -2.96 9.68
C ALA A 413 22.24 -4.22 10.56
N LYS A 414 21.76 -4.11 11.81
CA LYS A 414 21.65 -5.23 12.74
C LYS A 414 20.68 -6.31 12.28
N HIS A 415 19.51 -5.93 11.76
CA HIS A 415 18.49 -6.89 11.32
C HIS A 415 18.93 -7.65 10.07
N PHE A 416 19.55 -6.96 9.10
CA PHE A 416 19.99 -7.57 7.86
C PHE A 416 21.40 -8.17 7.92
N GLY A 417 22.17 -7.88 8.96
CA GLY A 417 23.54 -8.37 9.12
C GLY A 417 24.53 -7.79 8.11
N SER A 418 24.25 -6.60 7.57
CA SER A 418 25.08 -5.89 6.59
C SER A 418 25.15 -4.39 6.92
N ALA A 419 26.29 -3.76 6.69
CA ALA A 419 26.47 -2.31 6.78
C ALA A 419 25.93 -1.55 5.54
N SER A 420 25.49 -2.28 4.51
CA SER A 420 24.95 -1.70 3.27
C SER A 420 23.77 -2.53 2.72
N PRO A 421 22.76 -2.86 3.53
CA PRO A 421 21.77 -3.88 3.21
C PRO A 421 20.96 -3.57 1.95
N TYR A 422 20.67 -2.29 1.69
CA TYR A 422 19.92 -1.87 0.51
C TYR A 422 20.79 -1.81 -0.75
N HIS A 423 22.08 -1.50 -0.62
CA HIS A 423 23.03 -1.64 -1.73
C HIS A 423 23.21 -3.11 -2.12
N ASP A 424 23.42 -3.98 -1.13
CA ASP A 424 23.63 -5.42 -1.36
C ASP A 424 22.41 -6.02 -2.07
N PHE A 425 21.20 -5.67 -1.60
CA PHE A 425 19.96 -6.13 -2.20
C PHE A 425 19.74 -5.56 -3.62
N PHE A 426 20.07 -4.29 -3.85
CA PHE A 426 20.03 -3.69 -5.20
C PHE A 426 20.97 -4.43 -6.16
N VAL A 427 22.21 -4.70 -5.73
CA VAL A 427 23.19 -5.41 -6.55
C VAL A 427 22.74 -6.85 -6.81
N GLU A 428 22.17 -7.55 -5.84
CA GLU A 428 21.62 -8.89 -6.01
C GLU A 428 20.54 -8.94 -7.10
N CYS A 429 19.55 -8.03 -7.02
CA CYS A 429 18.48 -7.90 -8.03
C CYS A 429 19.04 -7.49 -9.40
N ALA A 430 19.99 -6.54 -9.45
CA ALA A 430 20.58 -6.07 -10.70
C ALA A 430 21.40 -7.15 -11.40
N ASP A 431 22.17 -7.95 -10.64
CA ASP A 431 23.08 -8.97 -11.16
C ASP A 431 22.41 -10.32 -11.50
N ASN A 432 21.09 -10.44 -11.35
CA ASN A 432 20.35 -11.69 -11.58
C ASN A 432 20.86 -12.84 -10.68
N LYS A 433 21.05 -12.57 -9.39
CA LYS A 433 21.59 -13.54 -8.42
C LYS A 433 20.54 -14.02 -7.43
N GLY A 434 20.87 -15.11 -6.74
CA GLY A 434 20.08 -15.63 -5.63
C GLY A 434 18.67 -16.03 -6.07
N VAL A 435 17.69 -15.68 -5.26
CA VAL A 435 16.26 -15.99 -5.47
C VAL A 435 15.64 -15.20 -6.63
N TRP A 436 16.35 -14.19 -7.14
CA TRP A 436 15.93 -13.34 -8.25
C TRP A 436 16.31 -13.90 -9.62
N ALA A 437 17.17 -14.91 -9.66
CA ALA A 437 17.68 -15.49 -10.89
C ALA A 437 16.52 -15.95 -11.80
N ASP A 438 16.53 -15.47 -13.04
CA ASP A 438 15.58 -15.80 -14.10
C ASP A 438 14.13 -15.34 -13.81
N LYS A 439 13.96 -14.34 -12.94
CA LYS A 439 12.66 -13.72 -12.59
C LYS A 439 12.62 -12.23 -12.99
N THR A 440 12.61 -11.97 -14.30
CA THR A 440 12.70 -10.59 -14.84
C THR A 440 11.65 -9.62 -14.28
N PRO A 441 10.34 -9.96 -14.20
CA PRO A 441 9.34 -9.05 -13.64
C PRO A 441 9.64 -8.68 -12.17
N ALA A 442 9.89 -9.69 -11.33
CA ALA A 442 10.26 -9.49 -9.93
C ALA A 442 11.52 -8.61 -9.74
N ARG A 443 12.53 -8.77 -10.62
CA ARG A 443 13.75 -7.96 -10.61
C ARG A 443 13.49 -6.50 -10.95
N LEU A 444 12.62 -6.24 -11.92
CA LEU A 444 12.22 -4.89 -12.32
C LEU A 444 11.60 -4.17 -11.11
N GLU A 445 10.65 -4.84 -10.45
CA GLU A 445 9.98 -4.32 -9.27
C GLU A 445 10.94 -4.10 -8.10
N CYS A 446 11.82 -5.06 -7.82
CA CYS A 446 12.86 -4.90 -6.80
C CYS A 446 13.69 -3.62 -7.00
N LEU A 447 14.20 -3.38 -8.20
CA LEU A 447 15.09 -2.24 -8.48
C LEU A 447 14.35 -0.89 -8.44
N GLN A 448 13.11 -0.85 -8.93
CA GLN A 448 12.27 0.35 -8.83
C GLN A 448 11.99 0.68 -7.36
N LYS A 449 11.45 -0.27 -6.59
CA LYS A 449 11.01 0.00 -5.21
C LYS A 449 12.19 0.22 -4.27
N LEU A 450 13.34 -0.41 -4.51
CA LEU A 450 14.56 -0.06 -3.77
C LEU A 450 14.99 1.39 -3.96
N SER A 451 14.98 1.86 -5.20
CA SER A 451 15.45 3.21 -5.54
C SER A 451 14.46 4.32 -5.14
N TRP A 452 13.15 4.05 -5.19
CA TRP A 452 12.12 5.07 -4.93
C TRP A 452 11.68 5.07 -3.47
N ASP A 453 11.78 3.93 -2.79
CA ASP A 453 11.15 3.71 -1.50
C ASP A 453 12.18 3.34 -0.42
N ALA A 454 12.85 2.19 -0.54
CA ALA A 454 13.66 1.65 0.55
C ALA A 454 14.88 2.54 0.91
N VAL A 455 15.60 3.04 -0.10
CA VAL A 455 16.75 3.92 0.13
C VAL A 455 16.30 5.28 0.70
N PRO A 456 15.31 5.99 0.12
CA PRO A 456 14.76 7.20 0.72
C PRO A 456 14.21 6.98 2.14
N PHE A 457 13.42 5.93 2.38
CA PHE A 457 12.76 5.67 3.66
C PHE A 457 13.75 5.52 4.82
N HIS A 458 14.76 4.66 4.69
CA HIS A 458 15.72 4.48 5.77
C HIS A 458 16.58 5.74 5.97
N THR A 459 16.93 6.43 4.88
CA THR A 459 17.71 7.67 4.97
C THR A 459 16.91 8.78 5.67
N ILE A 460 15.58 8.82 5.47
CA ILE A 460 14.70 9.73 6.21
C ILE A 460 14.76 9.42 7.71
N ASP A 461 14.68 8.15 8.13
CA ASP A 461 14.82 7.79 9.56
C ASP A 461 16.16 8.30 10.11
N GLU A 462 17.28 7.95 9.47
CA GLU A 462 18.62 8.35 9.91
C GLU A 462 18.79 9.87 10.00
N LEU A 463 18.25 10.62 9.03
CA LEU A 463 18.28 12.09 9.06
C LEU A 463 17.43 12.66 10.19
N LEU A 464 16.25 12.10 10.47
CA LEU A 464 15.41 12.55 11.57
C LEU A 464 16.04 12.22 12.93
N GLN A 465 16.68 11.06 13.09
CA GLN A 465 17.45 10.72 14.29
C GLN A 465 18.66 11.65 14.48
N ALA A 466 19.36 11.98 13.38
CA ALA A 466 20.45 12.96 13.40
C ALA A 466 19.95 14.35 13.78
N ALA A 467 18.77 14.76 13.30
CA ALA A 467 18.17 16.04 13.66
C ALA A 467 17.88 16.15 15.16
N LEU A 468 17.38 15.08 15.79
CA LEU A 468 17.17 15.03 17.24
C LEU A 468 18.50 15.14 17.99
N THR A 469 19.50 14.35 17.58
CA THR A 469 20.83 14.32 18.21
C THR A 469 21.51 15.68 18.15
N ASP A 470 21.49 16.34 16.99
CA ASP A 470 22.09 17.65 16.80
C ASP A 470 21.33 18.75 17.55
N ALA A 471 19.99 18.68 17.61
CA ALA A 471 19.19 19.68 18.32
C ALA A 471 19.48 19.74 19.83
N ASP A 472 19.84 18.60 20.44
CA ASP A 472 20.28 18.52 21.85
C ASP A 472 21.69 19.10 22.09
N GLY A 473 22.45 19.37 21.02
CA GLY A 473 23.89 19.68 21.04
C GLY A 473 24.32 21.17 21.07
N ASN A 474 23.47 22.12 21.49
CA ASN A 474 23.70 23.59 21.57
C ASN A 474 23.33 24.38 20.28
N ARG A 475 23.40 25.74 20.26
CA ARG A 475 22.89 26.59 19.13
C ARG A 475 23.37 26.23 17.71
N ARG A 476 24.59 25.70 17.55
CA ARG A 476 25.11 25.23 16.24
C ARG A 476 24.42 23.92 15.79
N GLY A 477 24.03 23.10 16.74
CA GLY A 477 23.30 21.87 16.50
C GLY A 477 21.89 22.10 15.95
N LEU A 478 21.21 23.19 16.34
CA LEU A 478 19.89 23.53 15.78
C LEU A 478 19.93 23.90 14.28
N THR A 479 21.02 24.48 13.78
CA THR A 479 21.20 24.74 12.34
C THR A 479 21.38 23.44 11.56
N ASN A 480 22.18 22.51 12.09
CA ASN A 480 22.33 21.20 11.46
C ASN A 480 21.03 20.39 11.53
N ALA A 481 20.31 20.45 12.65
CA ALA A 481 19.00 19.82 12.80
C ALA A 481 18.04 20.32 11.72
N ALA A 482 17.93 21.64 11.52
CA ALA A 482 17.09 22.21 10.46
C ALA A 482 17.50 21.74 9.04
N LEU A 483 18.80 21.56 8.79
CA LEU A 483 19.31 21.00 7.54
C LEU A 483 18.92 19.53 7.38
N HIS A 484 19.03 18.72 8.44
CA HIS A 484 18.61 17.32 8.42
C HIS A 484 17.11 17.16 8.17
N VAL A 485 16.27 18.00 8.77
CA VAL A 485 14.82 18.03 8.51
C VAL A 485 14.53 18.38 7.04
N ASP A 486 15.20 19.40 6.49
CA ASP A 486 15.04 19.77 5.07
C ASP A 486 15.46 18.63 4.13
N ARG A 487 16.55 17.92 4.43
CA ARG A 487 17.04 16.79 3.63
C ARG A 487 16.08 15.60 3.67
N ALA A 488 15.54 15.30 4.86
CA ALA A 488 14.54 14.25 5.03
C ALA A 488 13.27 14.59 4.24
N TYR A 489 12.82 15.84 4.29
CA TYR A 489 11.69 16.30 3.51
C TYR A 489 11.92 16.19 2.00
N ALA A 490 13.12 16.55 1.52
CA ALA A 490 13.48 16.45 0.12
C ALA A 490 13.43 15.01 -0.42
N LEU A 491 13.84 14.02 0.40
CA LEU A 491 13.71 12.60 0.06
C LEU A 491 12.26 12.12 0.07
N PHE A 492 11.47 12.58 1.06
CA PHE A 492 10.07 12.22 1.16
C PHE A 492 9.27 12.69 -0.06
N LEU A 493 9.41 13.97 -0.42
CA LEU A 493 8.71 14.57 -1.55
C LEU A 493 9.30 14.10 -2.89
N GLY A 494 10.64 14.05 -3.01
CA GLY A 494 11.37 13.83 -4.27
C GLY A 494 11.34 15.05 -5.18
N GLY A 495 12.39 15.30 -5.96
CA GLY A 495 12.46 16.47 -6.86
C GLY A 495 11.47 16.44 -8.03
N ASP A 496 11.01 15.25 -8.43
CA ASP A 496 10.01 15.03 -9.48
C ASP A 496 8.66 14.50 -8.97
N HIS A 497 8.51 14.38 -7.65
CA HIS A 497 7.34 13.88 -6.92
C HIS A 497 6.95 12.43 -7.21
N MET A 498 7.24 11.87 -8.40
CA MET A 498 6.77 10.55 -8.84
C MET A 498 7.61 9.41 -8.28
N HIS A 499 8.92 9.60 -8.15
CA HIS A 499 9.86 8.55 -7.77
C HIS A 499 10.26 8.71 -6.29
N SER A 500 9.26 8.80 -5.41
CA SER A 500 9.43 9.10 -3.99
C SER A 500 8.39 8.42 -3.08
N PRO A 501 8.64 8.37 -1.76
CA PRO A 501 7.66 7.90 -0.79
C PRO A 501 6.34 8.70 -0.79
N TYR A 502 6.36 10.00 -1.13
CA TYR A 502 5.17 10.82 -1.26
C TYR A 502 4.20 10.26 -2.31
N ASN A 503 4.69 10.01 -3.54
CA ASN A 503 3.83 9.41 -4.56
C ASN A 503 3.45 7.96 -4.24
N ARG A 504 4.27 7.22 -3.49
CA ARG A 504 3.84 5.92 -2.96
C ARG A 504 2.60 6.07 -2.08
N GLY A 505 2.61 7.04 -1.17
CA GLY A 505 1.46 7.39 -0.34
C GLY A 505 0.22 7.69 -1.20
N ASN A 506 0.34 8.58 -2.20
CA ASN A 506 -0.77 8.93 -3.10
C ASN A 506 -1.27 7.76 -3.95
N LYS A 507 -0.42 6.77 -4.25
CA LYS A 507 -0.85 5.53 -4.90
C LYS A 507 -1.58 4.56 -3.96
N ARG A 508 -1.33 4.63 -2.65
CA ARG A 508 -1.92 3.71 -1.67
C ARG A 508 -3.17 4.26 -1.00
N GLY A 509 -3.23 5.55 -0.68
CA GLY A 509 -4.41 6.19 -0.07
C GLY A 509 -5.74 5.82 -0.76
N PRO A 510 -5.83 5.88 -2.10
CA PRO A 510 -7.03 5.49 -2.84
C PRO A 510 -7.42 4.01 -2.76
N ASN A 511 -6.56 3.13 -2.24
CA ASN A 511 -6.86 1.71 -2.10
C ASN A 511 -7.44 1.35 -0.72
N PHE A 512 -7.56 2.31 0.20
CA PHE A 512 -7.97 2.05 1.57
C PHE A 512 -9.11 2.98 1.98
N TYR A 513 -10.08 2.43 2.69
CA TYR A 513 -11.22 3.13 3.27
C TYR A 513 -11.02 3.41 4.76
N GLU A 514 -11.71 4.41 5.27
CA GLU A 514 -11.90 4.58 6.72
C GLU A 514 -12.59 3.37 7.35
N VAL A 515 -12.30 3.10 8.62
CA VAL A 515 -12.75 1.89 9.34
C VAL A 515 -14.28 1.80 9.47
N ASP A 516 -14.97 2.93 9.47
CA ASP A 516 -16.43 3.02 9.66
C ASP A 516 -17.23 3.16 8.33
N GLY A 517 -16.58 3.26 7.16
CA GLY A 517 -17.17 3.41 5.80
C GLY A 517 -17.86 4.78 5.55
N ASP A 518 -17.52 5.62 4.56
CA ASP A 518 -17.65 5.48 3.09
C ASP A 518 -16.53 6.22 2.30
N GLN A 519 -15.52 6.76 2.98
CA GLN A 519 -14.51 7.64 2.38
C GLN A 519 -13.17 6.92 2.20
N LEU A 520 -12.55 7.12 1.04
CA LEU A 520 -11.16 6.73 0.79
C LEU A 520 -10.23 7.56 1.68
N LEU A 521 -9.05 7.01 2.00
CA LEU A 521 -8.01 7.70 2.78
C LEU A 521 -7.25 8.75 1.96
N VAL A 522 -7.99 9.59 1.25
CA VAL A 522 -7.52 10.75 0.50
C VAL A 522 -8.32 12.00 0.85
N ASP A 523 -7.72 13.17 0.71
CA ASP A 523 -8.46 14.43 0.81
C ASP A 523 -9.20 14.78 -0.50
N SER A 524 -9.87 15.94 -0.52
CA SER A 524 -10.59 16.43 -1.70
C SER A 524 -9.71 16.69 -2.93
N ARG A 525 -8.38 16.69 -2.78
CA ARG A 525 -7.38 16.84 -3.85
C ARG A 525 -6.79 15.50 -4.27
N GLN A 526 -7.32 14.38 -3.78
CA GLN A 526 -6.78 13.03 -3.98
C GLN A 526 -5.37 12.83 -3.38
N VAL A 527 -5.00 13.62 -2.37
CA VAL A 527 -3.75 13.40 -1.61
C VAL A 527 -4.01 12.43 -0.49
N ALA A 528 -3.13 11.44 -0.32
CA ALA A 528 -3.25 10.50 0.78
C ALA A 528 -3.24 11.21 2.14
N LEU A 529 -4.16 10.87 3.03
CA LEU A 529 -4.29 11.55 4.33
C LEU A 529 -3.03 11.44 5.19
N ASN A 530 -2.29 10.34 5.08
CA ASN A 530 -1.01 10.19 5.76
C ASN A 530 0.07 11.13 5.20
N ASN A 531 0.09 11.43 3.89
CA ASN A 531 0.96 12.46 3.33
C ASN A 531 0.67 13.84 3.93
N ASN A 532 -0.61 14.22 4.06
CA ASN A 532 -1.00 15.47 4.71
C ASN A 532 -0.50 15.55 6.16
N ARG A 533 -0.58 14.45 6.92
CA ARG A 533 -0.07 14.36 8.30
C ARG A 533 1.46 14.45 8.36
N ILE A 534 2.16 13.79 7.44
CA ILE A 534 3.62 13.86 7.32
C ILE A 534 4.07 15.30 7.03
N GLU A 535 3.45 15.96 6.05
CA GLU A 535 3.77 17.35 5.70
C GLU A 535 3.56 18.31 6.87
N ALA A 536 2.40 18.22 7.55
CA ALA A 536 2.11 19.05 8.71
C ALA A 536 3.16 18.83 9.82
N ALA A 537 3.52 17.59 10.10
CA ALA A 537 4.52 17.26 11.11
C ALA A 537 5.93 17.74 10.72
N PHE A 538 6.28 17.70 9.43
CA PHE A 538 7.52 18.31 8.94
C PHE A 538 7.53 19.82 9.16
N VAL A 539 6.44 20.53 8.82
CA VAL A 539 6.31 21.99 9.04
C VAL A 539 6.52 22.33 10.51
N ASP A 540 5.84 21.61 11.39
CA ASP A 540 5.95 21.80 12.83
C ASP A 540 7.34 21.45 13.36
N LEU A 541 7.96 20.39 12.85
CA LEU A 541 9.31 19.98 13.26
C LEU A 541 10.34 21.03 12.85
N GLN A 542 10.23 21.56 11.64
CA GLN A 542 11.13 22.59 11.15
C GLN A 542 10.95 23.91 11.90
N ALA A 543 9.72 24.24 12.30
CA ALA A 543 9.48 25.36 13.21
C ALA A 543 10.11 25.11 14.59
N GLU A 544 9.95 23.91 15.15
CA GLU A 544 10.44 23.51 16.47
C GLU A 544 11.96 23.60 16.58
N VAL A 545 12.70 22.97 15.66
CA VAL A 545 14.19 22.97 15.68
C VAL A 545 14.77 24.37 15.43
N ARG A 546 13.95 25.33 14.98
CA ARG A 546 14.34 26.73 14.77
C ARG A 546 13.98 27.66 15.92
N LYS A 547 13.32 27.19 16.97
CA LYS A 547 12.93 28.00 18.14
C LYS A 547 14.10 28.47 18.99
N GLY A 548 15.33 28.05 18.70
CA GLY A 548 16.52 28.51 19.43
C GLY A 548 16.43 28.14 20.90
N SER A 549 16.41 29.14 21.79
CA SER A 549 16.29 28.92 23.24
C SER A 549 14.93 28.36 23.69
N SER A 550 13.91 28.39 22.84
CA SER A 550 12.57 27.87 23.14
C SER A 550 12.31 26.47 22.56
N TYR A 551 13.36 25.78 22.15
CA TYR A 551 13.31 24.40 21.65
C TYR A 551 12.84 23.40 22.72
N SER A 552 12.03 22.43 22.31
CA SER A 552 11.56 21.29 23.09
C SER A 552 11.95 19.98 22.44
N SER A 553 12.88 19.25 23.05
CA SER A 553 13.29 17.92 22.58
C SER A 553 12.17 16.89 22.63
N ALA A 554 11.30 16.96 23.65
CA ALA A 554 10.12 16.11 23.73
C ALA A 554 9.16 16.35 22.55
N LYS A 555 8.94 17.62 22.16
CA LYS A 555 8.06 17.93 21.02
C LYS A 555 8.68 17.52 19.69
N ALA A 556 9.99 17.73 19.52
CA ALA A 556 10.71 17.28 18.33
C ALA A 556 10.64 15.75 18.18
N ALA A 557 10.85 15.00 19.27
CA ALA A 557 10.73 13.54 19.26
C ALA A 557 9.31 13.07 18.90
N GLU A 558 8.27 13.69 19.47
CA GLU A 558 6.87 13.41 19.13
C GLU A 558 6.56 13.65 17.63
N LEU A 559 7.10 14.73 17.07
CA LEU A 559 6.94 15.06 15.64
C LEU A 559 7.69 14.08 14.74
N VAL A 560 8.91 13.66 15.12
CA VAL A 560 9.66 12.62 14.40
C VAL A 560 8.92 11.29 14.43
N GLU A 561 8.37 10.88 15.59
CA GLU A 561 7.53 9.68 15.70
C GLU A 561 6.28 9.78 14.81
N THR A 562 5.67 10.97 14.71
CA THR A 562 4.51 11.21 13.84
C THR A 562 4.89 11.06 12.36
N ILE A 563 5.96 11.72 11.90
CA ILE A 563 6.45 11.63 10.53
C ILE A 563 6.72 10.16 10.18
N PHE A 564 7.50 9.48 11.01
CA PHE A 564 7.96 8.14 10.70
C PHE A 564 6.89 7.05 10.89
N GLY A 565 5.95 7.26 11.82
CA GLY A 565 4.76 6.42 11.99
C GLY A 565 3.85 6.49 10.76
N GLN A 566 3.56 7.69 10.25
CA GLN A 566 2.74 7.86 9.06
C GLN A 566 3.45 7.42 7.76
N LEU A 567 4.78 7.49 7.71
CA LEU A 567 5.55 6.93 6.61
C LEU A 567 5.45 5.39 6.59
N GLN A 568 5.49 4.74 7.76
CA GLN A 568 5.26 3.29 7.88
C GLN A 568 3.85 2.88 7.42
N VAL A 569 2.83 3.73 7.60
CA VAL A 569 1.46 3.45 7.11
C VAL A 569 1.45 3.17 5.61
N THR A 570 2.14 3.98 4.80
CA THR A 570 2.24 3.79 3.34
C THR A 570 2.72 2.39 2.99
N TYR A 571 3.74 1.90 3.70
CA TYR A 571 4.37 0.60 3.40
C TYR A 571 3.64 -0.58 4.05
N ILE A 572 2.93 -0.36 5.16
CA ILE A 572 1.96 -1.33 5.69
C ILE A 572 0.83 -1.53 4.67
N GLN A 573 0.24 -0.44 4.18
CA GLN A 573 -0.79 -0.47 3.14
C GLN A 573 -0.31 -1.17 1.86
N ALA A 574 0.89 -0.84 1.39
CA ALA A 574 1.48 -1.51 0.24
C ALA A 574 1.65 -3.02 0.51
N THR A 575 2.27 -3.40 1.63
CA THR A 575 2.46 -4.82 1.98
C THR A 575 1.13 -5.57 2.03
N VAL A 576 0.13 -5.04 2.72
CA VAL A 576 -1.20 -5.68 2.82
C VAL A 576 -1.87 -5.83 1.45
N ARG A 577 -1.80 -4.80 0.59
CA ARG A 577 -2.37 -4.87 -0.76
C ARG A 577 -1.74 -5.98 -1.59
N TYR A 578 -0.41 -6.09 -1.60
CA TYR A 578 0.25 -7.11 -2.41
C TYR A 578 0.04 -8.51 -1.85
N ALA A 579 -0.18 -8.65 -0.53
CA ALA A 579 -0.60 -9.92 0.04
C ALA A 579 -1.99 -10.33 -0.49
N ALA A 580 -2.93 -9.38 -0.58
CA ALA A 580 -4.25 -9.59 -1.19
C ALA A 580 -4.20 -9.88 -2.71
N LEU A 581 -3.29 -9.25 -3.45
CA LEU A 581 -3.13 -9.53 -4.88
C LEU A 581 -2.59 -10.94 -5.11
N LEU A 582 -1.57 -11.35 -4.36
CA LEU A 582 -1.04 -12.73 -4.44
C LEU A 582 -2.09 -13.76 -4.12
N ASP A 583 -2.92 -13.45 -3.13
CA ASP A 583 -4.08 -14.25 -2.79
C ASP A 583 -4.99 -14.47 -4.03
N THR A 584 -5.33 -13.44 -4.80
CA THR A 584 -6.08 -13.59 -6.05
C THR A 584 -5.38 -14.48 -7.09
N PHE A 585 -4.07 -14.28 -7.32
CA PHE A 585 -3.33 -15.01 -8.37
C PHE A 585 -3.16 -16.51 -8.06
N VAL A 586 -3.03 -16.88 -6.79
CA VAL A 586 -3.00 -18.29 -6.37
C VAL A 586 -4.29 -19.02 -6.78
N SER A 587 -5.42 -18.32 -6.84
CA SER A 587 -6.71 -18.92 -7.18
C SER A 587 -6.93 -19.11 -8.70
N ASP A 588 -6.05 -18.58 -9.55
CA ASP A 588 -6.15 -18.63 -11.02
C ASP A 588 -4.81 -19.02 -11.69
N GLU A 589 -4.65 -20.31 -11.99
CA GLU A 589 -3.44 -20.88 -12.61
C GLU A 589 -3.03 -20.21 -13.94
N ALA A 590 -3.95 -19.54 -14.64
CA ALA A 590 -3.65 -18.86 -15.91
C ALA A 590 -2.79 -17.60 -15.75
N THR A 591 -2.56 -17.14 -14.52
CA THR A 591 -1.92 -15.85 -14.20
C THR A 591 -0.59 -15.98 -13.45
N HIS A 592 0.00 -17.19 -13.39
CA HIS A 592 1.22 -17.46 -12.61
C HIS A 592 2.44 -16.61 -12.99
N ASP A 593 2.54 -16.10 -14.23
CA ASP A 593 3.63 -15.20 -14.63
C ASP A 593 3.53 -13.83 -13.93
N ASP A 594 2.31 -13.33 -13.66
CA ASP A 594 2.06 -12.10 -12.90
C ASP A 594 2.31 -12.29 -11.39
N MET A 595 2.35 -13.55 -10.92
CA MET A 595 2.56 -13.83 -9.51
C MET A 595 3.98 -13.49 -9.04
N TYR A 596 5.01 -13.77 -9.85
CA TYR A 596 6.38 -13.38 -9.50
C TYR A 596 6.57 -11.87 -9.44
N ASP A 597 5.86 -11.13 -10.29
CA ASP A 597 5.86 -9.67 -10.29
C ASP A 597 5.32 -9.12 -8.96
N ASN A 598 4.11 -9.52 -8.62
CA ASN A 598 3.45 -9.12 -7.37
C ASN A 598 4.17 -9.63 -6.11
N GLN A 599 4.81 -10.80 -6.19
CA GLN A 599 5.60 -11.35 -5.09
C GLN A 599 6.89 -10.55 -4.89
N GLY A 600 7.61 -10.23 -5.96
CA GLY A 600 8.81 -9.40 -5.91
C GLY A 600 8.53 -7.96 -5.46
N GLU A 601 7.45 -7.35 -5.96
CA GLU A 601 7.04 -6.01 -5.58
C GLU A 601 6.62 -5.95 -4.10
N GLY A 602 5.75 -6.88 -3.68
CA GLY A 602 5.31 -7.00 -2.30
C GLY A 602 6.47 -7.29 -1.33
N TRP A 603 7.45 -8.12 -1.72
CA TRP A 603 8.65 -8.35 -0.93
C TRP A 603 9.41 -7.05 -0.71
N THR A 604 9.57 -6.26 -1.77
CA THR A 604 10.38 -5.05 -1.72
C THR A 604 9.70 -3.97 -0.86
N PHE A 605 8.36 -3.86 -0.91
CA PHE A 605 7.63 -3.02 0.04
C PHE A 605 7.78 -3.48 1.48
N PHE A 606 7.64 -4.78 1.75
CA PHE A 606 7.81 -5.29 3.09
C PHE A 606 9.23 -5.04 3.61
N ARG A 607 10.26 -5.15 2.74
CA ARG A 607 11.67 -4.91 3.07
C ARG A 607 11.94 -3.49 3.58
N VAL A 608 11.11 -2.50 3.20
CA VAL A 608 11.18 -1.13 3.71
C VAL A 608 10.94 -1.08 5.22
N ILE A 609 9.98 -1.87 5.71
CA ILE A 609 9.53 -1.86 7.11
C ILE A 609 9.92 -3.11 7.90
N GLU A 610 10.50 -4.13 7.25
CA GLU A 610 10.82 -5.43 7.85
C GLU A 610 11.61 -5.31 9.18
N PRO A 611 12.69 -4.50 9.30
CA PRO A 611 13.43 -4.38 10.55
C PRO A 611 12.57 -3.81 11.69
N LEU A 612 11.67 -2.89 11.35
CA LEU A 612 10.77 -2.24 12.31
C LEU A 612 9.66 -3.19 12.75
N VAL A 613 9.14 -4.01 11.83
CA VAL A 613 8.19 -5.08 12.14
C VAL A 613 8.86 -6.13 12.99
N ALA A 614 10.06 -6.61 12.63
CA ALA A 614 10.80 -7.62 13.39
C ALA A 614 11.17 -7.16 14.81
N LYS A 615 11.40 -5.85 15.00
CA LYS A 615 11.60 -5.26 16.34
C LYS A 615 10.34 -5.37 17.20
N ARG A 616 9.14 -5.30 16.60
CA ARG A 616 7.85 -5.42 17.30
C ARG A 616 7.39 -6.87 17.44
N ASP A 617 7.57 -7.66 16.38
CA ASP A 617 7.15 -9.05 16.24
C ASP A 617 8.02 -9.78 15.20
N LYS A 618 8.96 -10.58 15.70
CA LYS A 618 9.85 -11.39 14.85
C LYS A 618 9.10 -12.49 14.10
N GLY A 619 8.03 -13.03 14.68
CA GLY A 619 7.22 -14.09 14.11
C GLY A 619 6.44 -13.59 12.90
N ALA A 620 5.71 -12.48 13.06
CA ALA A 620 5.00 -11.82 11.99
C ALA A 620 5.95 -11.38 10.87
N ALA A 621 7.11 -10.82 11.21
CA ALA A 621 8.08 -10.41 10.21
C ALA A 621 8.62 -11.59 9.39
N LYS A 622 8.93 -12.71 10.05
CA LYS A 622 9.37 -13.94 9.38
C LYS A 622 8.27 -14.50 8.49
N LEU A 623 7.04 -14.58 8.99
CA LEU A 623 5.88 -15.07 8.26
C LEU A 623 5.67 -14.30 6.94
N ILE A 624 5.64 -12.97 7.02
CA ILE A 624 5.41 -12.12 5.83
C ILE A 624 6.60 -12.23 4.87
N LYS A 625 7.84 -12.22 5.38
CA LYS A 625 9.04 -12.41 4.57
C LYS A 625 9.02 -13.74 3.83
N ASP A 626 8.72 -14.85 4.50
CA ASP A 626 8.80 -16.19 3.91
C ASP A 626 7.76 -16.38 2.80
N ARG A 627 6.62 -15.68 2.87
CA ARG A 627 5.57 -15.67 1.84
C ARG A 627 5.94 -14.82 0.63
N TYR A 628 6.68 -13.75 0.83
CA TYR A 628 7.22 -12.93 -0.26
C TYR A 628 8.53 -13.46 -0.85
N ASN A 629 9.15 -14.44 -0.19
CA ASN A 629 10.40 -15.01 -0.68
C ASN A 629 10.16 -15.75 -1.99
N LEU A 630 10.80 -15.29 -3.07
CA LEU A 630 10.69 -15.86 -4.42
C LEU A 630 11.17 -17.31 -4.55
N ALA A 631 11.86 -17.86 -3.54
CA ALA A 631 12.16 -19.29 -3.46
C ALA A 631 10.92 -20.14 -3.13
N ASN A 632 9.89 -19.52 -2.55
CA ASN A 632 8.67 -20.18 -2.07
C ASN A 632 7.50 -19.66 -2.90
N MET A 633 6.95 -20.48 -3.80
CA MET A 633 5.78 -20.11 -4.58
C MET A 633 4.56 -20.03 -3.64
N PRO A 634 3.81 -18.90 -3.60
CA PRO A 634 2.56 -18.86 -2.87
C PRO A 634 1.58 -19.85 -3.50
N VAL A 635 0.91 -20.68 -2.69
CA VAL A 635 -0.16 -21.59 -3.15
C VAL A 635 -1.35 -21.59 -2.18
N ARG A 636 -1.42 -20.58 -1.31
CA ARG A 636 -2.50 -20.40 -0.34
C ARG A 636 -3.16 -19.04 -0.46
N THR A 637 -4.29 -19.00 0.24
CA THR A 637 -5.33 -18.04 0.07
C THR A 637 -5.51 -17.03 1.18
N ASP A 638 -4.57 -17.05 2.12
CA ASP A 638 -4.73 -16.42 3.41
C ASP A 638 -3.61 -15.42 3.69
N PHE A 639 -2.85 -15.03 2.66
CA PHE A 639 -1.70 -14.19 2.85
C PHE A 639 -2.10 -12.79 3.29
N TYR A 640 -3.15 -12.23 2.69
CA TYR A 640 -3.79 -10.99 3.13
C TYR A 640 -4.06 -11.02 4.63
N CYS A 641 -4.66 -12.09 5.13
CA CYS A 641 -5.05 -12.20 6.53
C CYS A 641 -3.86 -12.26 7.48
N HIS A 642 -2.79 -12.96 7.11
CA HIS A 642 -1.57 -12.98 7.91
C HIS A 642 -0.85 -11.63 7.91
N ALA A 643 -0.73 -10.98 6.75
CA ALA A 643 -0.13 -9.66 6.63
C ALA A 643 -0.95 -8.60 7.38
N TYR A 644 -2.27 -8.60 7.21
CA TYR A 644 -3.19 -7.68 7.87
C TYR A 644 -3.13 -7.87 9.39
N ARG A 645 -3.21 -9.10 9.91
CA ARG A 645 -3.15 -9.30 11.36
C ARG A 645 -1.79 -8.95 11.96
N GLY A 646 -0.70 -9.35 11.30
CA GLY A 646 0.66 -9.06 11.77
C GLY A 646 1.01 -7.57 11.76
N LEU A 647 0.55 -6.82 10.76
CA LEU A 647 0.91 -5.41 10.57
C LEU A 647 -0.13 -4.42 11.09
N VAL A 648 -1.41 -4.79 11.07
CA VAL A 648 -2.53 -3.88 11.28
C VAL A 648 -3.20 -4.11 12.63
N THR A 649 -3.58 -5.34 13.01
CA THR A 649 -4.35 -5.55 14.25
C THR A 649 -3.49 -5.80 15.49
N ALA A 650 -2.42 -6.59 15.37
CA ALA A 650 -1.65 -7.05 16.54
C ALA A 650 -0.55 -6.09 17.02
N LYS A 651 0.24 -5.46 16.13
CA LYS A 651 1.49 -4.77 16.49
C LYS A 651 1.84 -3.56 15.59
N ARG A 652 1.00 -2.52 15.64
CA ARG A 652 1.20 -1.24 14.91
C ARG A 652 2.37 -0.41 15.45
N PRO A 653 2.95 0.50 14.64
CA PRO A 653 3.87 1.52 15.14
C PRO A 653 3.23 2.39 16.24
N SER A 654 4.06 2.95 17.13
CA SER A 654 3.59 3.91 18.14
C SER A 654 2.89 5.10 17.46
N GLY A 655 1.79 5.58 18.03
CA GLY A 655 1.00 6.70 17.47
C GLY A 655 0.21 6.36 16.20
N VAL A 656 0.25 5.13 15.69
CA VAL A 656 -0.51 4.69 14.51
C VAL A 656 -1.77 3.91 14.93
N THR A 657 -2.92 4.43 14.52
CA THR A 657 -4.24 3.82 14.76
C THR A 657 -4.71 3.00 13.56
N LEU A 658 -5.80 2.25 13.72
CA LEU A 658 -6.46 1.57 12.61
C LEU A 658 -7.00 2.56 11.58
N GLU A 659 -7.56 3.69 12.02
CA GLU A 659 -8.03 4.78 11.15
C GLU A 659 -6.91 5.37 10.26
N HIS A 660 -5.67 5.35 10.72
CA HIS A 660 -4.55 5.78 9.89
C HIS A 660 -4.26 4.82 8.75
N ILE A 661 -4.42 3.50 8.97
CA ILE A 661 -4.11 2.45 8.00
C ILE A 661 -5.28 2.19 7.05
N GLY A 662 -6.50 2.18 7.59
CA GLY A 662 -7.73 1.88 6.87
C GLY A 662 -7.95 0.39 6.59
N ILE A 663 -8.99 0.13 5.81
CA ILE A 663 -9.37 -1.20 5.34
C ILE A 663 -9.19 -1.24 3.82
N LEU A 664 -8.57 -2.31 3.30
CA LEU A 664 -8.30 -2.44 1.87
C LEU A 664 -9.62 -2.49 1.09
N GLU A 665 -9.69 -1.75 -0.02
CA GLU A 665 -10.79 -1.82 -0.99
C GLU A 665 -11.08 -3.28 -1.39
N ASN A 666 -12.33 -3.63 -1.66
CA ASN A 666 -12.75 -4.98 -2.06
C ASN A 666 -12.65 -6.07 -0.97
N THR A 667 -12.38 -5.71 0.29
CA THR A 667 -12.41 -6.63 1.45
C THR A 667 -13.60 -6.40 2.39
N VAL A 668 -14.50 -5.48 2.04
CA VAL A 668 -15.66 -5.06 2.83
C VAL A 668 -16.95 -5.49 2.12
N GLU A 669 -17.86 -6.14 2.84
CA GLU A 669 -19.15 -6.69 2.32
C GLU A 669 -20.08 -5.64 1.70
N ALA A 670 -19.93 -4.36 2.03
CA ALA A 670 -20.91 -3.33 1.68
C ALA A 670 -20.90 -2.84 0.21
N PHE A 671 -19.96 -3.27 -0.64
CA PHE A 671 -19.71 -2.61 -1.93
C PHE A 671 -19.65 -3.49 -3.19
N TYR A 672 -19.93 -4.79 -3.07
CA TYR A 672 -20.20 -5.60 -4.25
C TYR A 672 -21.68 -5.42 -4.64
N GLU A 673 -21.94 -4.91 -5.85
CA GLU A 673 -23.33 -4.78 -6.38
C GLU A 673 -24.03 -6.15 -6.50
N ASP A 674 -23.27 -7.25 -6.41
CA ASP A 674 -23.71 -8.61 -6.13
C ASP A 674 -23.06 -9.05 -4.80
N ASP A 675 -23.81 -9.00 -3.69
CA ASP A 675 -23.55 -9.32 -2.25
C ASP A 675 -22.50 -10.39 -1.81
N GLU A 676 -21.44 -10.70 -2.55
CA GLU A 676 -20.40 -11.67 -2.16
C GLU A 676 -19.00 -11.05 -2.23
N VAL A 677 -18.43 -10.72 -1.05
CA VAL A 677 -16.97 -10.63 -0.92
C VAL A 677 -16.44 -12.03 -1.26
N PRO A 678 -15.47 -12.16 -2.18
CA PRO A 678 -14.82 -13.45 -2.42
C PRO A 678 -14.38 -14.05 -1.08
N ALA A 679 -14.80 -15.28 -0.78
CA ALA A 679 -14.58 -15.95 0.53
C ALA A 679 -13.11 -15.90 1.01
N TYR A 680 -12.20 -15.75 0.05
CA TYR A 680 -10.77 -15.56 0.16
C TYR A 680 -10.32 -14.31 0.96
N PHE A 681 -11.04 -13.18 0.87
CA PHE A 681 -10.71 -11.96 1.62
C PHE A 681 -11.32 -11.92 3.02
N SER A 682 -12.22 -12.86 3.35
CA SER A 682 -12.74 -13.03 4.70
C SER A 682 -11.71 -13.77 5.53
N CYS A 683 -11.18 -13.13 6.57
CA CYS A 683 -10.16 -13.76 7.42
C CYS A 683 -10.80 -14.81 8.34
N PRO A 684 -10.76 -16.11 8.02
CA PRO A 684 -11.70 -17.10 8.58
C PRO A 684 -11.48 -17.40 10.06
N SER A 685 -10.35 -16.93 10.62
CA SER A 685 -9.90 -17.32 11.97
C SER A 685 -9.03 -16.27 12.63
N ASP A 686 -9.32 -15.79 13.84
CA ASP A 686 -8.45 -14.84 14.56
C ASP A 686 -7.10 -15.41 15.05
N TYR A 687 -6.83 -16.69 14.78
CA TYR A 687 -5.57 -17.34 15.11
C TYR A 687 -4.42 -16.81 14.25
N VAL A 688 -3.37 -16.28 14.88
CA VAL A 688 -2.12 -15.85 14.23
C VAL A 688 -0.98 -16.76 14.71
N PRO A 689 -0.37 -17.59 13.83
CA PRO A 689 0.78 -18.38 14.22
C PRO A 689 1.97 -17.46 14.53
N THR A 690 2.71 -17.76 15.59
CA THR A 690 3.91 -17.01 16.01
C THR A 690 5.18 -17.60 15.40
N SER A 691 5.09 -18.86 14.98
CA SER A 691 6.13 -19.60 14.29
C SER A 691 5.48 -20.52 13.26
N LEU A 692 6.17 -20.74 12.15
CA LEU A 692 5.79 -21.69 11.12
C LEU A 692 6.60 -22.98 11.33
N PRO A 693 6.00 -24.06 11.85
CA PRO A 693 6.72 -25.29 12.15
C PRO A 693 6.94 -26.08 10.85
N ALA A 694 8.14 -25.93 10.26
CA ALA A 694 8.48 -26.49 8.95
C ALA A 694 8.21 -28.01 8.84
N ALA A 695 8.57 -28.81 9.85
CA ALA A 695 8.39 -30.26 9.81
C ALA A 695 6.91 -30.71 9.73
N GLN A 696 6.00 -30.03 10.45
CA GLN A 696 4.57 -30.33 10.41
C GLN A 696 3.95 -29.92 9.08
N PHE A 697 4.49 -28.86 8.47
CA PHE A 697 4.11 -28.41 7.14
C PHE A 697 4.61 -29.34 6.04
N ASP A 698 5.85 -29.82 6.14
CA ASP A 698 6.43 -30.78 5.20
C ASP A 698 5.68 -32.12 5.26
N ALA A 699 5.28 -32.56 6.46
CA ALA A 699 4.40 -33.71 6.64
C ALA A 699 3.02 -33.50 6.00
N ALA A 700 2.38 -32.34 6.21
CA ALA A 700 1.10 -32.01 5.59
C ALA A 700 1.18 -31.91 4.06
N GLN A 701 2.28 -31.39 3.52
CA GLN A 701 2.50 -31.36 2.07
C GLN A 701 2.69 -32.77 1.51
N THR A 702 3.54 -33.58 2.15
CA THR A 702 3.76 -34.98 1.76
C THR A 702 2.45 -35.76 1.74
N MET A 703 1.57 -35.52 2.72
CA MET A 703 0.22 -36.09 2.79
C MET A 703 -0.63 -35.77 1.54
N ILE A 704 -0.56 -34.54 1.03
CA ILE A 704 -1.26 -34.12 -0.20
C ILE A 704 -0.67 -34.78 -1.44
N ASP A 705 0.67 -34.83 -1.53
CA ASP A 705 1.37 -35.47 -2.65
C ASP A 705 1.05 -36.97 -2.70
N LEU A 706 0.99 -37.64 -1.54
CA LEU A 706 0.57 -39.03 -1.41
C LEU A 706 -0.87 -39.22 -1.90
N LYS A 707 -1.79 -38.31 -1.54
CA LYS A 707 -3.19 -38.36 -1.96
C LYS A 707 -3.36 -38.25 -3.48
N ALA A 708 -2.58 -37.38 -4.13
CA ALA A 708 -2.65 -37.18 -5.58
C ALA A 708 -2.36 -38.47 -6.38
N LEU A 709 -1.57 -39.38 -5.81
CA LEU A 709 -1.18 -40.64 -6.45
C LEU A 709 -2.19 -41.78 -6.25
N ILE A 710 -3.16 -41.64 -5.33
CA ILE A 710 -4.05 -42.73 -4.92
C ILE A 710 -4.94 -43.22 -6.06
N ALA A 711 -5.55 -42.30 -6.82
CA ALA A 711 -6.46 -42.66 -7.91
C ALA A 711 -5.76 -43.54 -8.95
N ASP A 712 -4.57 -43.12 -9.40
CA ASP A 712 -3.75 -43.88 -10.35
C ASP A 712 -3.34 -45.24 -9.80
N ALA A 713 -2.97 -45.32 -8.51
CA ALA A 713 -2.61 -46.58 -7.87
C ALA A 713 -3.80 -47.54 -7.72
N VAL A 714 -5.00 -47.02 -7.46
CA VAL A 714 -6.24 -47.82 -7.39
C VAL A 714 -6.59 -48.38 -8.77
N ASP A 715 -6.55 -47.53 -9.81
CA ASP A 715 -6.91 -47.90 -11.18
C ASP A 715 -5.91 -48.90 -11.80
N SER A 716 -4.61 -48.67 -11.60
CA SER A 716 -3.54 -49.53 -12.13
C SER A 716 -3.21 -50.72 -11.23
N ASN A 717 -3.67 -50.70 -9.97
CA ASN A 717 -3.24 -51.58 -8.89
C ASN A 717 -1.71 -51.63 -8.68
N ASP A 718 -1.01 -50.54 -9.02
CA ASP A 718 0.43 -50.34 -8.77
C ASP A 718 0.65 -49.34 -7.63
N TRP A 719 1.14 -49.84 -6.51
CA TRP A 719 1.30 -49.08 -5.26
C TRP A 719 2.75 -48.65 -5.01
N LYS A 720 3.64 -48.91 -5.97
CA LYS A 720 5.08 -48.70 -5.80
C LYS A 720 5.42 -47.22 -5.56
N ALA A 721 4.88 -46.32 -6.38
CA ALA A 721 5.17 -44.89 -6.29
C ALA A 721 4.73 -44.28 -4.96
N ILE A 722 3.53 -44.66 -4.47
CA ILE A 722 3.02 -44.21 -3.17
C ILE A 722 3.90 -44.74 -2.05
N LYS A 723 4.30 -46.02 -2.11
CA LYS A 723 5.17 -46.62 -1.10
C LYS A 723 6.56 -45.98 -1.07
N GLU A 724 7.14 -45.69 -2.24
CA GLU A 724 8.43 -45.00 -2.35
C GLU A 724 8.36 -43.57 -1.79
N LEU A 725 7.24 -42.86 -1.96
CA LEU A 725 7.03 -41.53 -1.39
C LEU A 725 6.77 -41.57 0.13
N TYR A 726 6.06 -42.59 0.63
CA TYR A 726 5.76 -42.72 2.05
C TYR A 726 6.99 -43.14 2.88
N VAL A 727 7.76 -44.13 2.41
CA VAL A 727 8.87 -44.68 3.18
C VAL A 727 10.02 -43.67 3.29
N GLY A 728 10.38 -43.32 4.52
CA GLY A 728 11.40 -42.31 4.84
C GLY A 728 10.87 -40.88 4.85
N SER A 729 9.56 -40.67 4.69
CA SER A 729 8.93 -39.35 4.78
C SER A 729 8.65 -38.93 6.22
N ASP A 730 8.35 -37.63 6.40
CA ASP A 730 7.91 -37.09 7.69
C ASP A 730 6.57 -37.70 8.14
N VAL A 731 5.70 -38.07 7.20
CA VAL A 731 4.42 -38.74 7.53
C VAL A 731 4.67 -40.11 8.14
N GLN A 732 5.66 -40.86 7.61
CA GLN A 732 6.06 -42.13 8.23
C GLN A 732 6.70 -41.89 9.60
N ALA A 733 7.54 -40.87 9.74
CA ALA A 733 8.18 -40.55 11.01
C ALA A 733 7.13 -40.25 12.11
N LEU A 734 6.09 -39.46 11.78
CA LEU A 734 4.97 -39.19 12.69
C LEU A 734 4.14 -40.45 12.97
N ALA A 735 3.87 -41.28 11.95
CA ALA A 735 3.14 -42.55 12.13
C ALA A 735 3.87 -43.56 13.02
N GLN A 736 5.20 -43.45 13.13
CA GLN A 736 6.06 -44.28 13.96
C GLN A 736 6.36 -43.67 15.35
N ALA A 737 6.03 -42.40 15.55
CA ALA A 737 6.37 -41.67 16.77
C ALA A 737 5.76 -42.32 18.03
N GLU A 738 6.50 -42.23 19.13
CA GLU A 738 6.09 -42.79 20.41
C GLU A 738 6.08 -41.72 21.51
N TYR A 739 4.93 -41.59 22.18
CA TYR A 739 4.67 -40.58 23.22
C TYR A 739 4.31 -41.25 24.55
N ASP A 740 5.15 -42.18 24.99
CA ASP A 740 4.95 -42.97 26.21
C ASP A 740 4.69 -42.05 27.43
N GLY A 741 3.59 -42.28 28.15
CA GLY A 741 3.18 -41.47 29.29
C GLY A 741 2.11 -40.42 28.98
N GLU A 742 1.81 -40.16 27.70
CA GLU A 742 0.69 -39.31 27.32
C GLU A 742 -0.63 -40.10 27.33
N PRO A 743 -1.69 -39.63 28.04
CA PRO A 743 -2.91 -40.41 28.23
C PRO A 743 -3.59 -40.87 26.94
N ARG A 744 -3.59 -40.02 25.90
CA ARG A 744 -4.18 -40.35 24.60
C ARG A 744 -3.35 -41.41 23.89
N TYR A 745 -2.05 -41.16 23.70
CA TYR A 745 -1.15 -42.12 23.05
C TYR A 745 -1.16 -43.49 23.74
N ASP A 746 -1.08 -43.52 25.06
CA ASP A 746 -1.10 -44.77 25.84
C ASP A 746 -2.39 -45.57 25.62
N ALA A 747 -3.54 -44.90 25.42
CA ALA A 747 -4.79 -45.57 25.08
C ALA A 747 -4.74 -46.24 23.69
N TYR A 748 -4.23 -45.54 22.65
CA TYR A 748 -4.04 -46.15 21.32
C TYR A 748 -3.06 -47.32 21.37
N LYS A 749 -1.93 -47.14 22.06
CA LYS A 749 -0.91 -48.17 22.21
C LYS A 749 -1.45 -49.42 22.92
N ALA A 750 -2.31 -49.26 23.93
CA ALA A 750 -2.94 -50.38 24.63
C ALA A 750 -3.87 -51.19 23.72
N LEU A 751 -4.55 -50.53 22.78
CA LEU A 751 -5.51 -51.14 21.85
C LEU A 751 -4.84 -51.80 20.63
N TYR A 752 -3.86 -51.12 20.03
CA TYR A 752 -3.31 -51.53 18.73
C TYR A 752 -1.82 -51.90 18.76
N GLY A 753 -1.12 -51.62 19.85
CA GLY A 753 0.33 -51.75 19.95
C GLY A 753 1.07 -50.52 19.42
N LYS A 754 2.41 -50.62 19.42
CA LYS A 754 3.33 -49.58 18.95
C LYS A 754 3.26 -49.41 17.43
N SER A 755 3.42 -48.17 16.97
CA SER A 755 3.48 -47.79 15.54
C SER A 755 2.33 -48.35 14.69
N TRP A 756 1.14 -48.52 15.27
CA TRP A 756 0.01 -49.20 14.62
C TRP A 756 -0.43 -48.49 13.33
N MET A 757 -0.27 -47.17 13.25
CA MET A 757 -0.60 -46.37 12.07
C MET A 757 0.32 -46.72 10.89
N ASP A 758 1.64 -46.71 11.10
CA ASP A 758 2.62 -47.15 10.09
C ASP A 758 2.41 -48.61 9.70
N VAL A 759 2.17 -49.51 10.66
CA VAL A 759 1.87 -50.92 10.37
C VAL A 759 0.62 -51.05 9.49
N THR A 760 -0.41 -50.27 9.75
CA THR A 760 -1.66 -50.28 8.96
C THR A 760 -1.45 -49.72 7.55
N ILE A 761 -0.75 -48.58 7.45
CA ILE A 761 -0.40 -47.93 6.18
C ILE A 761 0.46 -48.86 5.31
N VAL A 762 1.51 -49.46 5.87
CA VAL A 762 2.36 -50.40 5.13
C VAL A 762 1.58 -51.63 4.71
N ALA A 763 0.71 -52.16 5.58
CA ALA A 763 -0.12 -53.31 5.23
C ALA A 763 -1.11 -53.02 4.09
N SER A 764 -1.70 -51.81 4.05
CA SER A 764 -2.58 -51.40 2.94
C SER A 764 -1.80 -51.18 1.64
N LEU A 765 -0.61 -50.58 1.70
CA LEU A 765 0.26 -50.39 0.54
C LEU A 765 0.79 -51.73 -0.01
N ASP A 766 1.08 -52.71 0.85
CA ASP A 766 1.54 -54.05 0.44
C ASP A 766 0.40 -55.00 0.06
N GLY A 767 -0.86 -54.61 0.32
CA GLY A 767 -2.03 -55.44 0.06
C GLY A 767 -2.06 -56.71 0.92
N THR A 768 -1.57 -56.61 2.15
CA THR A 768 -1.44 -57.75 3.07
C THR A 768 -2.55 -57.75 4.12
N GLY A 769 -2.67 -58.87 4.84
CA GLY A 769 -3.69 -59.03 5.87
C GLY A 769 -5.11 -59.00 5.28
N THR A 770 -5.93 -58.07 5.75
CA THR A 770 -7.32 -57.88 5.30
C THR A 770 -7.47 -56.95 4.10
N PHE A 771 -6.39 -56.31 3.66
CA PHE A 771 -6.43 -55.24 2.66
C PHE A 771 -6.16 -55.78 1.24
N THR A 772 -7.03 -56.66 0.75
CA THR A 772 -6.83 -57.32 -0.56
C THR A 772 -7.55 -56.64 -1.73
N VAL A 773 -8.45 -55.69 -1.46
CA VAL A 773 -9.27 -55.00 -2.48
C VAL A 773 -8.68 -53.61 -2.78
N PRO A 774 -8.33 -53.28 -4.05
CA PRO A 774 -7.66 -52.03 -4.39
C PRO A 774 -8.34 -50.74 -3.90
N SER A 775 -9.66 -50.58 -4.12
CA SER A 775 -10.39 -49.39 -3.66
C SER A 775 -10.37 -49.26 -2.14
N ALA A 776 -10.61 -50.35 -1.42
CA ALA A 776 -10.52 -50.38 0.05
C ALA A 776 -9.10 -50.05 0.56
N ARG A 777 -8.05 -50.48 -0.15
CA ARG A 777 -6.65 -50.15 0.21
C ARG A 777 -6.38 -48.65 0.10
N GLY A 778 -6.88 -48.01 -0.96
CA GLY A 778 -6.76 -46.57 -1.16
C GLY A 778 -7.39 -45.79 0.00
N GLU A 779 -8.60 -46.18 0.40
CA GLU A 779 -9.30 -45.55 1.52
C GLU A 779 -8.61 -45.75 2.87
N ILE A 780 -8.18 -46.97 3.19
CA ILE A 780 -7.42 -47.23 4.43
C ILE A 780 -6.13 -46.41 4.46
N PHE A 781 -5.39 -46.40 3.36
CA PHE A 781 -4.16 -45.65 3.25
C PHE A 781 -4.41 -44.15 3.45
N GLU A 782 -5.30 -43.55 2.66
CA GLU A 782 -5.57 -42.12 2.69
C GLU A 782 -5.99 -41.69 4.10
N LYS A 783 -6.99 -42.36 4.67
CA LYS A 783 -7.60 -41.92 5.92
C LYS A 783 -6.71 -42.21 7.12
N THR A 784 -5.93 -43.30 7.11
CA THR A 784 -4.96 -43.53 8.20
C THR A 784 -3.83 -42.50 8.14
N ALA A 785 -3.30 -42.21 6.95
CA ALA A 785 -2.21 -41.24 6.78
C ALA A 785 -2.65 -39.79 7.05
N LEU A 786 -3.83 -39.37 6.56
CA LEU A 786 -4.33 -38.00 6.72
C LEU A 786 -4.96 -37.76 8.09
N ASP A 787 -5.84 -38.66 8.51
CA ASP A 787 -6.71 -38.42 9.66
C ASP A 787 -6.11 -39.00 10.94
N ALA A 788 -5.72 -40.28 10.96
CA ALA A 788 -5.23 -40.90 12.20
C ALA A 788 -3.88 -40.33 12.65
N VAL A 789 -2.91 -40.21 11.73
CA VAL A 789 -1.59 -39.62 12.05
C VAL A 789 -1.75 -38.15 12.46
N GLY A 790 -2.48 -37.34 11.68
CA GLY A 790 -2.69 -35.92 11.96
C GLY A 790 -3.36 -35.68 13.33
N VAL A 791 -4.40 -36.45 13.66
CA VAL A 791 -5.11 -36.32 14.94
C VAL A 791 -4.26 -36.78 16.12
N ASN A 792 -3.54 -37.89 15.98
CA ASN A 792 -2.66 -38.37 17.06
C ASN A 792 -1.59 -37.32 17.38
N GLU A 793 -1.03 -36.69 16.35
CA GLU A 793 -0.03 -35.65 16.54
C GLU A 793 -0.59 -34.33 17.03
N MET A 794 -1.80 -33.96 16.63
CA MET A 794 -2.50 -32.84 17.26
C MET A 794 -2.70 -33.10 18.75
N TYR A 795 -3.08 -34.31 19.18
CA TYR A 795 -3.19 -34.62 20.60
C TYR A 795 -1.86 -34.49 21.33
N HIS A 796 -0.76 -34.95 20.74
CA HIS A 796 0.58 -34.78 21.29
C HIS A 796 0.93 -33.30 21.49
N HIS A 797 0.82 -32.49 20.44
CA HIS A 797 1.13 -31.07 20.50
C HIS A 797 0.22 -30.29 21.45
N LEU A 798 -1.07 -30.63 21.53
CA LEU A 798 -1.98 -30.04 22.50
C LEU A 798 -1.62 -30.44 23.94
N HIS A 799 -1.22 -31.70 24.16
CA HIS A 799 -0.74 -32.16 25.46
C HIS A 799 0.50 -31.37 25.89
N LYS A 800 1.49 -31.31 25.00
CA LYS A 800 2.75 -30.60 25.21
C LYS A 800 2.54 -29.10 25.45
N ALA A 801 1.67 -28.45 24.67
CA ALA A 801 1.37 -27.04 24.81
C ALA A 801 0.92 -26.66 26.23
N VAL A 802 0.06 -27.48 26.84
CA VAL A 802 -0.43 -27.25 28.20
C VAL A 802 0.58 -27.72 29.26
N ALA A 803 1.25 -28.85 29.03
CA ALA A 803 2.21 -29.40 29.99
C ALA A 803 3.48 -28.53 30.13
N GLU A 804 3.90 -27.89 29.04
CA GLU A 804 5.12 -27.08 28.97
C GLU A 804 4.83 -25.57 28.88
N MET A 805 3.56 -25.16 28.83
CA MET A 805 3.13 -23.78 28.56
C MET A 805 3.80 -23.21 27.30
N ASP A 806 3.76 -23.99 26.21
CA ASP A 806 4.48 -23.72 24.96
C ASP A 806 3.53 -23.31 23.83
N THR A 807 3.64 -22.05 23.40
CA THR A 807 2.87 -21.52 22.25
C THR A 807 3.30 -22.11 20.91
N THR A 808 4.54 -22.58 20.77
CA THR A 808 5.00 -23.22 19.51
C THR A 808 4.31 -24.56 19.31
N SER A 809 4.02 -25.30 20.39
CA SER A 809 3.21 -26.51 20.31
C SER A 809 1.75 -26.22 19.90
N VAL A 810 1.18 -25.06 20.26
CA VAL A 810 -0.13 -24.63 19.73
C VAL A 810 -0.05 -24.35 18.22
N ASP A 811 1.00 -23.67 17.77
CA ASP A 811 1.24 -23.42 16.33
C ASP A 811 1.42 -24.73 15.55
N ALA A 812 2.06 -25.75 16.13
CA ALA A 812 2.20 -27.08 15.54
C ALA A 812 0.86 -27.81 15.41
N ALA A 813 0.02 -27.77 16.45
CA ALA A 813 -1.34 -28.31 16.38
C ALA A 813 -2.18 -27.60 15.30
N TRP A 814 -2.10 -26.27 15.23
CA TRP A 814 -2.75 -25.49 14.17
C TRP A 814 -2.25 -25.91 12.79
N GLY A 815 -0.94 -26.06 12.60
CA GLY A 815 -0.36 -26.46 11.32
C GLY A 815 -0.76 -27.85 10.85
N LEU A 816 -0.93 -28.81 11.76
CA LEU A 816 -1.49 -30.12 11.43
C LEU A 816 -2.98 -30.05 11.04
N TYR A 817 -3.72 -29.11 11.63
CA TYR A 817 -5.14 -28.93 11.32
C TYR A 817 -5.36 -28.30 9.94
N THR A 818 -4.59 -27.26 9.63
CA THR A 818 -4.75 -26.45 8.41
C THR A 818 -3.83 -26.86 7.27
N GLY A 819 -2.84 -27.72 7.52
CA GLY A 819 -1.79 -28.06 6.57
C GLY A 819 -0.69 -27.00 6.45
N SER A 820 0.20 -27.18 5.46
CA SER A 820 1.38 -26.36 5.26
C SER A 820 1.05 -24.87 5.02
N ALA A 821 1.96 -23.97 5.39
CA ALA A 821 1.92 -22.57 4.95
C ALA A 821 2.26 -22.48 3.46
N GLY A 822 1.41 -23.04 2.60
CA GLY A 822 1.69 -23.24 1.19
C GLY A 822 1.17 -24.57 0.67
N ALA A 823 -0.02 -25.04 1.10
CA ALA A 823 -0.74 -26.10 0.41
C ALA A 823 -2.24 -25.78 0.36
N PRO A 824 -2.99 -26.26 -0.64
CA PRO A 824 -4.45 -26.20 -0.62
C PRO A 824 -4.98 -26.80 0.70
N LEU A 825 -6.03 -26.22 1.28
CA LEU A 825 -6.70 -26.83 2.46
C LEU A 825 -7.24 -28.23 2.16
N LEU A 826 -7.36 -28.59 0.88
CA LEU A 826 -7.80 -29.90 0.39
C LEU A 826 -6.92 -31.02 0.95
N GLY A 827 -7.56 -32.01 1.58
CA GLY A 827 -6.84 -33.14 2.19
C GLY A 827 -6.32 -32.88 3.61
N THR A 828 -6.69 -31.78 4.25
CA THR A 828 -6.37 -31.48 5.66
C THR A 828 -7.53 -31.84 6.61
N LEU A 829 -7.28 -31.77 7.93
CA LEU A 829 -8.33 -31.91 8.95
C LEU A 829 -9.37 -30.78 8.87
N TYR A 830 -8.96 -29.58 8.44
CA TYR A 830 -9.88 -28.48 8.12
C TYR A 830 -10.84 -28.84 6.96
N ASP A 831 -10.32 -29.40 5.86
CA ASP A 831 -11.16 -29.85 4.73
C ASP A 831 -12.07 -31.02 5.14
N ARG A 832 -11.60 -31.90 6.03
CA ARG A 832 -12.44 -32.94 6.63
C ARG A 832 -13.63 -32.32 7.37
N ALA A 833 -13.38 -31.36 8.26
CA ALA A 833 -14.42 -30.65 9.00
C ALA A 833 -15.36 -29.90 8.06
N GLN A 834 -14.83 -29.26 7.01
CA GLN A 834 -15.58 -28.55 6.00
C GLN A 834 -16.59 -29.48 5.28
N LYS A 835 -16.12 -30.65 4.84
CA LYS A 835 -16.98 -31.70 4.24
C LYS A 835 -18.05 -32.21 5.20
N ARG A 836 -17.74 -32.35 6.49
CA ARG A 836 -18.73 -32.79 7.48
C ARG A 836 -19.77 -31.69 7.76
N GLY A 837 -19.34 -30.43 7.86
CA GLY A 837 -20.24 -29.29 8.02
C GLY A 837 -21.29 -29.20 6.92
N ALA A 838 -20.87 -29.46 5.68
CA ALA A 838 -21.74 -29.52 4.51
C ALA A 838 -22.64 -30.78 4.44
N ASN A 839 -22.42 -31.77 5.31
CA ASN A 839 -23.19 -33.02 5.32
C ASN A 839 -24.17 -33.15 6.48
N TYR A 840 -24.10 -32.24 7.45
CA TYR A 840 -24.88 -32.29 8.68
C TYR A 840 -25.68 -31.01 8.86
N LEU A 841 -26.92 -31.17 9.32
CA LEU A 841 -27.87 -30.11 9.62
C LEU A 841 -27.79 -29.73 11.10
N ARG A 842 -27.96 -28.44 11.43
CA ARG A 842 -27.92 -27.93 12.81
C ARG A 842 -29.06 -28.48 13.67
N ASN A 843 -30.18 -28.81 13.04
CA ASN A 843 -31.37 -29.32 13.71
C ASN A 843 -32.08 -30.38 12.86
N SER A 844 -32.96 -31.15 13.50
CA SER A 844 -33.74 -32.18 12.84
C SER A 844 -34.85 -31.64 11.93
N THR A 845 -35.09 -30.32 11.92
CA THR A 845 -36.12 -29.66 11.10
C THR A 845 -35.61 -29.26 9.72
N GLY A 846 -34.28 -29.29 9.49
CA GLY A 846 -33.66 -29.13 8.17
C GLY A 846 -33.43 -27.69 7.74
N GLU A 847 -33.30 -26.76 8.70
CA GLU A 847 -33.30 -25.32 8.40
C GLU A 847 -31.92 -24.74 8.03
N ALA A 848 -30.81 -25.38 8.44
CA ALA A 848 -29.45 -24.93 8.09
C ALA A 848 -28.42 -26.06 8.23
N PHE A 849 -27.39 -26.04 7.38
CA PHE A 849 -26.20 -26.88 7.52
C PHE A 849 -25.31 -26.45 8.70
N MET A 850 -24.41 -27.32 9.15
CA MET A 850 -23.35 -27.04 10.14
C MET A 850 -22.23 -26.18 9.53
N LEU A 851 -22.62 -25.22 8.71
CA LEU A 851 -21.82 -24.16 8.09
C LEU A 851 -22.34 -22.82 8.59
N ASP A 852 -21.49 -21.81 8.74
CA ASP A 852 -21.93 -20.42 8.95
C ASP A 852 -22.52 -19.80 7.66
N ASP A 853 -22.88 -18.53 7.72
CA ASP A 853 -23.49 -17.81 6.60
C ASP A 853 -22.51 -17.60 5.42
N LYS A 854 -21.20 -17.82 5.65
CA LYS A 854 -20.13 -17.77 4.65
C LYS A 854 -19.75 -19.15 4.12
N GLY A 855 -20.50 -20.18 4.52
CA GLY A 855 -20.25 -21.55 4.12
C GLY A 855 -19.07 -22.22 4.83
N VAL A 856 -18.52 -21.68 5.92
CA VAL A 856 -17.44 -22.28 6.72
C VAL A 856 -18.00 -23.21 7.79
N ALA A 857 -17.45 -24.41 7.96
CA ALA A 857 -17.93 -25.34 8.99
C ALA A 857 -17.83 -24.76 10.41
N LEU A 858 -18.91 -24.88 11.19
CA LEU A 858 -18.96 -24.39 12.57
C LEU A 858 -17.86 -25.00 13.45
N THR A 859 -17.48 -26.25 13.17
CA THR A 859 -16.36 -26.93 13.83
C THR A 859 -15.02 -26.26 13.53
N ASN A 860 -14.80 -25.76 12.31
CA ASN A 860 -13.58 -25.03 11.95
C ASN A 860 -13.49 -23.70 12.73
N ILE A 861 -14.62 -22.98 12.80
CA ILE A 861 -14.72 -21.72 13.56
C ILE A 861 -14.41 -21.97 15.03
N ALA A 862 -15.06 -22.96 15.64
CA ALA A 862 -14.83 -23.34 17.03
C ALA A 862 -13.40 -23.82 17.26
N MET A 863 -12.81 -24.59 16.33
CA MET A 863 -11.42 -25.04 16.44
C MET A 863 -10.46 -23.85 16.58
N PHE A 864 -10.60 -22.86 15.70
CA PHE A 864 -9.72 -21.70 15.72
C PHE A 864 -9.95 -20.77 16.91
N GLU A 865 -11.20 -20.59 17.32
CA GLU A 865 -11.52 -19.83 18.54
C GLU A 865 -10.81 -20.45 19.75
N GLN A 866 -10.84 -21.78 19.88
CA GLN A 866 -10.29 -22.47 21.03
C GLN A 866 -8.76 -22.59 20.97
N LEU A 867 -8.16 -22.76 19.79
CA LEU A 867 -6.70 -22.65 19.61
C LEU A 867 -6.21 -21.24 19.98
N THR A 868 -6.97 -20.20 19.64
CA THR A 868 -6.64 -18.82 20.01
C THR A 868 -6.73 -18.62 21.52
N LYS A 869 -7.82 -19.07 22.16
CA LYS A 869 -7.97 -19.02 23.62
C LYS A 869 -6.86 -19.80 24.34
N LEU A 870 -6.50 -20.97 23.83
CA LEU A 870 -5.39 -21.78 24.35
C LEU A 870 -4.08 -20.99 24.30
N LYS A 871 -3.75 -20.41 23.14
CA LYS A 871 -2.54 -19.62 22.95
C LYS A 871 -2.49 -18.41 23.87
N VAL A 872 -3.58 -17.65 23.98
CA VAL A 872 -3.68 -16.49 24.88
C VAL A 872 -3.55 -16.92 26.33
N ALA A 873 -4.20 -18.00 26.75
CA ALA A 873 -4.08 -18.51 28.11
C ALA A 873 -2.64 -18.92 28.45
N ILE A 874 -1.92 -19.52 27.50
CA ILE A 874 -0.49 -19.84 27.67
C ILE A 874 0.34 -18.56 27.79
N GLN A 875 0.12 -17.57 26.92
CA GLN A 875 0.85 -16.28 26.95
C GLN A 875 0.60 -15.50 28.24
N ASP A 876 -0.60 -15.61 28.80
CA ASP A 876 -1.02 -14.99 30.06
C ASP A 876 -0.65 -15.83 31.31
N ASP A 877 0.02 -16.97 31.15
CA ASP A 877 0.38 -17.92 32.23
C ASP A 877 -0.84 -18.44 33.04
N LYS A 878 -1.95 -18.72 32.33
CA LYS A 878 -3.22 -19.22 32.90
C LYS A 878 -3.43 -20.70 32.58
N GLU A 879 -2.82 -21.58 33.36
CA GLU A 879 -2.82 -23.04 33.13
C GLU A 879 -4.24 -23.65 33.10
N ASP A 880 -5.15 -23.25 33.98
CA ASP A 880 -6.51 -23.81 34.02
C ASP A 880 -7.35 -23.40 32.80
N ASP A 881 -7.19 -22.16 32.33
CA ASP A 881 -7.82 -21.67 31.10
C ASP A 881 -7.25 -22.40 29.88
N ALA A 882 -5.94 -22.67 29.88
CA ALA A 882 -5.27 -23.45 28.84
C ALA A 882 -5.80 -24.90 28.81
N LYS A 883 -5.96 -25.55 29.96
CA LYS A 883 -6.58 -26.88 30.06
C LYS A 883 -8.01 -26.90 29.52
N ALA A 884 -8.81 -25.89 29.86
CA ALA A 884 -10.19 -25.77 29.39
C ALA A 884 -10.25 -25.57 27.87
N ALA A 885 -9.43 -24.67 27.32
CA ALA A 885 -9.37 -24.42 25.88
C ALA A 885 -8.88 -25.66 25.10
N ARG A 886 -7.83 -26.34 25.59
CA ARG A 886 -7.38 -27.63 25.02
C ARG A 886 -8.51 -28.65 24.96
N ALA A 887 -9.28 -28.83 26.04
CA ALA A 887 -10.38 -29.78 26.06
C ALA A 887 -11.44 -29.46 24.98
N GLN A 888 -11.68 -28.17 24.72
CA GLN A 888 -12.59 -27.75 23.64
C GLN A 888 -12.03 -28.04 22.24
N VAL A 889 -10.71 -27.90 22.03
CA VAL A 889 -10.04 -28.32 20.78
C VAL A 889 -10.19 -29.84 20.57
N GLU A 890 -9.91 -30.64 21.61
CA GLU A 890 -10.10 -32.11 21.56
C GLU A 890 -11.56 -32.50 21.27
N LYS A 891 -12.53 -31.75 21.83
CA LYS A 891 -13.96 -31.91 21.54
C LYS A 891 -14.26 -31.71 20.06
N GLN A 892 -13.71 -30.67 19.42
CA GLN A 892 -13.95 -30.43 18.00
C GLN A 892 -13.38 -31.56 17.12
N LEU A 893 -12.22 -32.12 17.46
CA LEU A 893 -11.69 -33.29 16.76
C LEU A 893 -12.64 -34.49 16.88
N TYR A 894 -13.17 -34.76 18.09
CA TYR A 894 -14.14 -35.82 18.29
C TYR A 894 -15.41 -35.63 17.46
N VAL A 895 -15.94 -34.41 17.36
CA VAL A 895 -17.13 -34.09 16.54
C VAL A 895 -16.93 -34.48 15.07
N ILE A 896 -15.79 -34.12 14.48
CA ILE A 896 -15.48 -34.42 13.07
C ILE A 896 -15.55 -35.92 12.81
N TYR A 897 -14.89 -36.72 13.65
CA TYR A 897 -14.80 -38.16 13.43
C TYR A 897 -16.04 -38.93 13.86
N TYR A 898 -16.79 -38.43 14.85
CA TYR A 898 -18.15 -38.91 15.12
C TYR A 898 -19.02 -38.79 13.87
N GLN A 899 -19.00 -37.62 13.21
CA GLN A 899 -19.75 -37.37 11.98
C GLN A 899 -19.26 -38.25 10.83
N CYS A 900 -17.95 -38.46 10.70
CA CYS A 900 -17.41 -39.41 9.72
C CYS A 900 -17.95 -40.83 9.93
N VAL A 901 -17.77 -41.40 11.12
CA VAL A 901 -18.15 -42.78 11.43
C VAL A 901 -19.66 -43.01 11.18
N LEU A 902 -20.50 -42.05 11.56
CA LEU A 902 -21.94 -42.12 11.27
C LEU A 902 -22.28 -42.09 9.79
N ARG A 903 -21.65 -41.22 9.01
CA ARG A 903 -21.93 -41.14 7.58
C ARG A 903 -21.63 -42.47 6.90
N TYR A 904 -20.52 -43.12 7.23
CA TYR A 904 -20.17 -44.39 6.59
C TYR A 904 -21.04 -45.55 7.06
N ALA A 905 -21.56 -45.51 8.30
CA ALA A 905 -22.58 -46.47 8.72
C ALA A 905 -23.88 -46.32 7.89
N TYR A 906 -24.27 -45.08 7.55
CA TYR A 906 -25.41 -44.81 6.67
C TYR A 906 -25.15 -45.21 5.21
N LEU A 907 -23.97 -44.92 4.67
CA LEU A 907 -23.64 -45.31 3.30
C LEU A 907 -23.64 -46.83 3.14
N LEU A 908 -23.15 -47.59 4.13
CA LEU A 908 -23.28 -49.05 4.12
C LEU A 908 -24.74 -49.54 4.15
N ASP A 909 -25.62 -48.87 4.91
CA ASP A 909 -27.05 -49.16 4.86
C ASP A 909 -27.62 -48.88 3.47
N ALA A 910 -27.23 -47.77 2.83
CA ALA A 910 -27.66 -47.39 1.49
C ALA A 910 -27.17 -48.39 0.41
N ASP A 911 -25.91 -48.82 0.46
CA ASP A 911 -25.33 -49.82 -0.46
C ASP A 911 -26.06 -51.16 -0.36
N ASN A 912 -26.42 -51.54 0.86
CA ASN A 912 -27.15 -52.78 1.15
C ASN A 912 -28.61 -52.71 0.68
N LEU A 913 -29.23 -51.53 0.72
CA LEU A 913 -30.60 -51.28 0.27
C LEU A 913 -30.73 -51.16 -1.26
N ALA A 914 -29.68 -50.69 -1.94
CA ALA A 914 -29.68 -50.51 -3.39
C ALA A 914 -29.98 -51.81 -4.17
N GLN A 915 -30.61 -51.67 -5.35
CA GLN A 915 -30.96 -52.79 -6.23
C GLN A 915 -30.48 -52.52 -7.67
N PRO A 916 -29.45 -53.24 -8.18
CA PRO A 916 -28.62 -54.21 -7.45
C PRO A 916 -27.79 -53.54 -6.34
N GLN A 917 -27.36 -54.33 -5.35
CA GLN A 917 -26.52 -53.82 -4.26
C GLN A 917 -25.24 -53.19 -4.81
N LEU A 918 -24.84 -52.06 -4.23
CA LEU A 918 -23.62 -51.35 -4.62
C LEU A 918 -22.38 -51.98 -3.97
N PRO A 919 -21.17 -51.80 -4.55
CA PRO A 919 -19.91 -52.13 -3.88
C PRO A 919 -19.85 -51.50 -2.48
N TYR A 920 -19.35 -52.23 -1.49
CA TYR A 920 -19.38 -51.82 -0.07
C TYR A 920 -17.99 -51.72 0.55
N GLU A 921 -16.98 -52.32 -0.10
CA GLU A 921 -15.64 -52.49 0.43
C GLU A 921 -14.96 -51.14 0.70
N GLU A 922 -15.24 -50.15 -0.13
CA GLU A 922 -14.74 -48.78 -0.01
C GLU A 922 -15.36 -48.07 1.20
N HIS A 923 -16.69 -48.01 1.28
CA HIS A 923 -17.38 -47.40 2.43
C HIS A 923 -17.10 -48.13 3.76
N GLN A 924 -16.90 -49.46 3.71
CA GLN A 924 -16.49 -50.24 4.88
C GLN A 924 -15.08 -49.85 5.34
N ALA A 925 -14.13 -49.78 4.41
CA ALA A 925 -12.75 -49.38 4.69
C ALA A 925 -12.67 -47.94 5.21
N GLU A 926 -13.34 -47.00 4.56
CA GLU A 926 -13.30 -45.59 4.95
C GLU A 926 -13.91 -45.39 6.35
N GLY A 927 -15.05 -46.05 6.63
CA GLY A 927 -15.64 -46.06 7.97
C GLY A 927 -14.75 -46.68 9.04
N TRP A 928 -13.97 -47.72 8.71
CA TRP A 928 -13.02 -48.34 9.63
C TRP A 928 -11.88 -47.39 9.99
N ALA A 929 -11.29 -46.73 8.99
CA ALA A 929 -10.21 -45.79 9.21
C ALA A 929 -10.64 -44.62 10.10
N PHE A 930 -11.83 -44.05 9.87
CA PHE A 930 -12.38 -43.02 10.76
C PHE A 930 -12.72 -43.54 12.15
N TRP A 931 -13.23 -44.77 12.26
CA TRP A 931 -13.51 -45.39 13.55
C TRP A 931 -12.25 -45.52 14.40
N LYS A 932 -11.11 -45.91 13.79
CA LYS A 932 -9.83 -46.01 14.51
C LYS A 932 -9.38 -44.70 15.15
N VAL A 933 -9.80 -43.55 14.61
CA VAL A 933 -9.49 -42.24 15.19
C VAL A 933 -10.20 -42.03 16.54
N ILE A 934 -11.40 -42.54 16.76
CA ILE A 934 -12.16 -42.30 18.02
C ILE A 934 -12.36 -43.55 18.88
N GLU A 935 -12.03 -44.74 18.37
CA GLU A 935 -12.25 -46.01 19.06
C GLU A 935 -11.72 -46.06 20.50
N PRO A 936 -10.49 -45.59 20.83
CA PRO A 936 -10.02 -45.65 22.22
C PRO A 936 -10.89 -44.85 23.20
N ILE A 937 -11.57 -43.81 22.72
CA ILE A 937 -12.47 -42.98 23.51
C ILE A 937 -13.72 -43.78 23.88
N ILE A 938 -14.28 -44.50 22.90
CA ILE A 938 -15.47 -45.32 23.11
C ILE A 938 -15.15 -46.58 23.88
N VAL A 939 -14.03 -47.26 23.62
CA VAL A 939 -13.64 -48.48 24.35
C VAL A 939 -13.50 -48.21 25.86
N ALA A 940 -13.02 -47.02 26.24
CA ALA A 940 -12.94 -46.62 27.63
C ALA A 940 -14.31 -46.46 28.32
N ALA A 941 -15.37 -46.20 27.54
CA ALA A 941 -16.73 -45.97 28.04
C ALA A 941 -17.67 -47.19 27.86
N ASP A 942 -17.61 -47.87 26.71
CA ASP A 942 -18.42 -49.01 26.30
C ASP A 942 -17.64 -49.93 25.35
N ASP A 943 -16.91 -50.88 25.93
CA ASP A 943 -16.12 -51.89 25.22
C ASP A 943 -16.97 -52.77 24.28
N LYS A 944 -18.23 -53.05 24.66
CA LYS A 944 -19.15 -53.87 23.88
C LYS A 944 -19.71 -53.11 22.70
N GLY A 945 -20.13 -51.86 22.89
CA GLY A 945 -20.55 -50.98 21.81
C GLY A 945 -19.42 -50.75 20.81
N ALA A 946 -18.21 -50.48 21.30
CA ALA A 946 -17.02 -50.36 20.46
C ALA A 946 -16.78 -51.63 19.61
N ALA A 947 -16.89 -52.82 20.21
CA ALA A 947 -16.74 -54.08 19.49
C ALA A 947 -17.80 -54.29 18.39
N GLN A 948 -19.01 -53.74 18.55
CA GLN A 948 -20.05 -53.77 17.51
C GLN A 948 -19.71 -52.88 16.33
N ILE A 949 -19.21 -51.67 16.58
CA ILE A 949 -18.78 -50.74 15.53
C ILE A 949 -17.55 -51.30 14.81
N GLU A 950 -16.58 -51.85 15.55
CA GLU A 950 -15.43 -52.53 14.96
C GLU A 950 -15.85 -53.69 14.06
N ALA A 951 -16.79 -54.54 14.50
CA ALA A 951 -17.26 -55.66 13.69
C ALA A 951 -17.98 -55.24 12.41
N LEU A 952 -18.64 -54.07 12.40
CA LEU A 952 -19.28 -53.50 11.22
C LEU A 952 -18.25 -53.06 10.18
N PHE A 953 -17.28 -52.26 10.60
CA PHE A 953 -16.34 -51.62 9.68
C PHE A 953 -15.11 -52.47 9.35
N LYS A 954 -14.76 -53.46 10.18
CA LYS A 954 -13.57 -54.26 9.95
C LYS A 954 -13.62 -54.93 8.58
N VAL A 955 -12.65 -54.55 7.73
CA VAL A 955 -12.48 -55.09 6.39
C VAL A 955 -12.16 -56.58 6.53
N THR A 956 -13.09 -57.45 6.13
CA THR A 956 -12.90 -58.92 6.19
C THR A 956 -13.18 -59.59 4.84
N GLY A 957 -13.41 -58.80 3.79
CA GLY A 957 -13.90 -59.27 2.50
C GLY A 957 -15.33 -59.82 2.57
N LYS A 958 -16.10 -59.44 3.61
CA LYS A 958 -17.49 -59.84 3.80
C LYS A 958 -18.37 -58.60 3.96
N ARG A 959 -19.47 -58.57 3.21
CA ARG A 959 -20.51 -57.55 3.31
C ARG A 959 -21.10 -57.53 4.72
N PRO A 960 -21.13 -56.37 5.40
CA PRO A 960 -21.87 -56.20 6.64
C PRO A 960 -23.35 -56.48 6.42
N ALA A 961 -23.95 -57.29 7.29
CA ALA A 961 -25.37 -57.63 7.20
C ALA A 961 -26.22 -56.55 7.89
N GLY A 962 -27.34 -56.16 7.27
CA GLY A 962 -28.33 -55.27 7.85
C GLY A 962 -28.47 -53.92 7.13
N VAL A 963 -29.54 -53.20 7.47
CA VAL A 963 -29.90 -51.87 6.93
C VAL A 963 -30.24 -50.89 8.06
N THR A 964 -29.71 -51.16 9.26
CA THR A 964 -29.90 -50.36 10.47
C THR A 964 -28.57 -50.07 11.16
N ASN A 965 -27.47 -50.12 10.41
CA ASN A 965 -26.12 -49.90 10.92
C ASN A 965 -25.96 -48.47 11.42
N TYR A 966 -26.48 -47.48 10.69
CA TYR A 966 -26.51 -46.07 11.12
C TYR A 966 -27.12 -45.90 12.51
N CYS A 967 -28.27 -46.52 12.76
CA CYS A 967 -28.96 -46.39 14.05
C CYS A 967 -28.28 -47.15 15.20
N MET A 968 -27.58 -48.25 14.90
CA MET A 968 -26.77 -48.96 15.88
C MET A 968 -25.58 -48.09 16.29
N VAL A 969 -24.81 -47.60 15.31
CA VAL A 969 -23.63 -46.77 15.54
C VAL A 969 -24.02 -45.49 16.27
N ARG A 970 -25.08 -44.81 15.83
CA ARG A 970 -25.58 -43.58 16.49
C ARG A 970 -25.92 -43.80 17.94
N ARG A 971 -26.58 -44.89 18.29
CA ARG A 971 -26.89 -45.20 19.70
C ARG A 971 -25.63 -45.33 20.53
N VAL A 972 -24.67 -46.14 20.06
CA VAL A 972 -23.41 -46.37 20.79
C VAL A 972 -22.65 -45.06 20.96
N LEU A 973 -22.56 -44.21 19.94
CA LEU A 973 -21.84 -42.96 20.04
C LEU A 973 -22.58 -41.91 20.89
N ASP A 974 -23.92 -41.82 20.81
CA ASP A 974 -24.73 -40.88 21.60
C ASP A 974 -24.71 -41.22 23.10
N ASP A 975 -24.78 -42.52 23.44
CA ASP A 975 -24.73 -43.01 24.83
C ASP A 975 -23.36 -42.78 25.49
N ASN A 976 -22.31 -42.59 24.69
CA ASN A 976 -20.91 -42.47 25.14
C ASN A 976 -20.24 -41.13 24.75
N ARG A 977 -21.04 -40.10 24.47
CA ARG A 977 -20.50 -38.77 24.11
C ARG A 977 -19.76 -38.10 25.27
N PRO A 978 -18.76 -37.24 25.01
CA PRO A 978 -18.11 -36.43 26.05
C PRO A 978 -19.12 -35.62 26.86
N ALA A 979 -18.88 -35.46 28.16
CA ALA A 979 -19.85 -34.89 29.11
C ALA A 979 -20.27 -33.43 28.81
N ASP A 980 -19.45 -32.69 28.07
CA ASP A 980 -19.68 -31.30 27.64
C ASP A 980 -20.22 -31.18 26.20
N THR A 981 -20.79 -32.26 25.67
CA THR A 981 -21.40 -32.31 24.34
C THR A 981 -22.90 -32.61 24.39
N THR A 982 -23.60 -32.11 23.38
CA THR A 982 -25.02 -32.26 23.13
C THR A 982 -25.25 -32.76 21.70
N GLU A 983 -26.45 -33.25 21.38
CA GLU A 983 -26.78 -33.66 20.00
C GLU A 983 -26.60 -32.51 18.98
N ALA A 984 -26.77 -31.26 19.42
CA ALA A 984 -26.59 -30.09 18.56
C ALA A 984 -25.13 -29.89 18.14
N ASP A 985 -24.15 -30.30 18.95
CA ASP A 985 -22.73 -30.20 18.58
C ASP A 985 -22.38 -31.12 17.41
N PHE A 986 -23.07 -32.25 17.26
CA PHE A 986 -22.82 -33.25 16.21
C PHE A 986 -23.72 -33.08 14.98
N GLY A 987 -24.90 -32.47 15.14
CA GLY A 987 -25.86 -32.23 14.06
C GLY A 987 -26.57 -33.51 13.56
N PHE A 988 -27.35 -33.36 12.50
CA PHE A 988 -28.17 -34.41 11.90
C PHE A 988 -27.75 -34.67 10.46
N LEU A 989 -27.42 -35.93 10.10
CA LEU A 989 -27.02 -36.26 8.74
C LEU A 989 -28.12 -35.91 7.74
N GLU A 990 -27.81 -35.09 6.75
CA GLU A 990 -28.74 -34.49 5.77
C GLU A 990 -29.66 -35.49 5.05
N SER A 991 -29.17 -36.71 4.84
CA SER A 991 -29.85 -37.77 4.08
C SER A 991 -30.74 -38.65 4.95
N VAL A 992 -30.81 -38.38 6.27
CA VAL A 992 -31.55 -39.18 7.24
C VAL A 992 -32.76 -38.39 7.75
N PRO A 993 -34.00 -38.86 7.49
CA PRO A 993 -35.20 -38.19 8.00
C PRO A 993 -35.24 -38.09 9.53
N ALA A 994 -35.90 -37.04 10.03
CA ALA A 994 -36.14 -36.88 11.47
C ALA A 994 -36.82 -38.13 12.06
N GLY A 995 -36.30 -38.64 13.19
CA GLY A 995 -36.86 -39.81 13.86
C GLY A 995 -36.55 -41.16 13.18
N HIS A 996 -35.64 -41.22 12.20
CA HIS A 996 -35.24 -42.45 11.50
C HIS A 996 -34.84 -43.60 12.45
N CYS A 997 -34.21 -43.28 13.59
CA CYS A 997 -33.83 -44.26 14.61
C CYS A 997 -34.86 -44.46 15.73
N GLY A 998 -36.06 -43.88 15.61
CA GLY A 998 -37.12 -43.83 16.63
C GLY A 998 -37.82 -45.16 16.95
N GLY A 999 -37.40 -46.29 16.35
CA GLY A 999 -38.01 -47.60 16.58
C GLY A 999 -37.58 -48.31 17.88
N LEU A 1000 -36.55 -47.81 18.59
CA LEU A 1000 -35.97 -48.48 19.76
C LEU A 1000 -35.60 -47.47 20.85
N SER A 1001 -36.58 -46.74 21.37
CA SER A 1001 -36.39 -46.06 22.66
C SER A 1001 -36.36 -47.13 23.78
N GLY A 1002 -35.62 -46.89 24.86
CA GLY A 1002 -35.49 -47.83 25.99
C GLY A 1002 -36.83 -48.32 26.58
N GLY A 1003 -37.95 -47.62 26.31
CA GLY A 1003 -39.30 -48.07 26.64
C GLY A 1003 -39.80 -49.30 25.86
N ALA A 1004 -39.36 -49.48 24.61
CA ALA A 1004 -39.74 -50.65 23.79
C ALA A 1004 -39.06 -51.93 24.28
N ILE A 1005 -37.82 -51.83 24.77
CA ILE A 1005 -37.07 -52.94 25.39
C ILE A 1005 -37.69 -53.29 26.74
N ALA A 1006 -38.11 -52.30 27.54
CA ALA A 1006 -38.87 -52.55 28.77
C ALA A 1006 -40.20 -53.27 28.46
N GLY A 1007 -40.91 -52.90 27.39
CA GLY A 1007 -42.12 -53.58 26.93
C GLY A 1007 -41.90 -55.03 26.48
N ILE A 1008 -40.79 -55.31 25.79
CA ILE A 1008 -40.42 -56.68 25.36
C ILE A 1008 -39.97 -57.51 26.56
N VAL A 1009 -39.18 -56.96 27.49
CA VAL A 1009 -38.76 -57.67 28.71
C VAL A 1009 -39.95 -57.92 29.64
N ILE A 1010 -40.86 -56.96 29.81
CA ILE A 1010 -42.12 -57.15 30.55
C ILE A 1010 -43.03 -58.15 29.83
N GLY A 1011 -43.09 -58.11 28.49
CA GLY A 1011 -43.85 -59.05 27.67
C GLY A 1011 -43.32 -60.48 27.77
N VAL A 1012 -41.99 -60.67 27.75
CA VAL A 1012 -41.34 -61.98 27.92
C VAL A 1012 -41.48 -62.48 29.37
N MET A 1013 -41.39 -61.61 30.38
CA MET A 1013 -41.65 -61.99 31.78
C MET A 1013 -43.14 -62.30 32.03
N ALA A 1014 -44.06 -61.57 31.41
CA ALA A 1014 -45.49 -61.84 31.47
C ALA A 1014 -45.85 -63.15 30.74
N PHE A 1015 -45.25 -63.40 29.58
CA PHE A 1015 -45.42 -64.66 28.85
C PHE A 1015 -44.84 -65.85 29.63
N ALA A 1016 -43.65 -65.70 30.23
CA ALA A 1016 -43.08 -66.73 31.11
C ALA A 1016 -43.95 -66.97 32.36
N ALA A 1017 -44.52 -65.92 32.96
CA ALA A 1017 -45.44 -66.03 34.09
C ALA A 1017 -46.79 -66.68 33.69
N ILE A 1018 -47.32 -66.40 32.50
CA ILE A 1018 -48.54 -67.02 31.97
C ILE A 1018 -48.31 -68.49 31.63
N VAL A 1019 -47.17 -68.83 31.04
CA VAL A 1019 -46.78 -70.22 30.74
C VAL A 1019 -46.53 -71.00 32.04
N ALA A 1020 -45.83 -70.42 33.02
CA ALA A 1020 -45.62 -71.03 34.33
C ALA A 1020 -46.94 -71.18 35.12
N GLY A 1021 -47.83 -70.19 35.07
CA GLY A 1021 -49.17 -70.25 35.66
C GLY A 1021 -50.05 -71.31 35.00
N SER A 1022 -50.02 -71.41 33.67
CA SER A 1022 -50.76 -72.43 32.91
C SER A 1022 -50.25 -73.84 33.22
N LEU A 1023 -48.94 -74.03 33.34
CA LEU A 1023 -48.33 -75.29 33.77
C LEU A 1023 -48.65 -75.62 35.23
N PHE A 1024 -48.71 -74.63 36.13
CA PHE A 1024 -49.11 -74.82 37.52
C PHE A 1024 -50.59 -75.23 37.66
N PHE A 1025 -51.50 -74.59 36.92
CA PHE A 1025 -52.92 -74.97 36.91
C PHE A 1025 -53.16 -76.32 36.21
N TYR A 1026 -52.41 -76.62 35.15
CA TYR A 1026 -52.44 -77.93 34.50
C TYR A 1026 -51.97 -79.03 35.46
N TRP A 1027 -50.85 -78.83 36.17
CA TRP A 1027 -50.32 -79.76 37.18
C TRP A 1027 -51.25 -79.91 38.40
N ARG A 1028 -51.90 -78.83 38.85
CA ARG A 1028 -52.93 -78.87 39.90
C ARG A 1028 -54.19 -79.63 39.43
N SER A 1029 -54.57 -79.51 38.16
CA SER A 1029 -55.67 -80.30 37.58
C SER A 1029 -55.35 -81.79 37.48
N LEU A 1030 -54.08 -82.15 37.25
CA LEU A 1030 -53.60 -83.53 37.23
C LEU A 1030 -53.57 -84.13 38.65
N LYS A 1031 -53.18 -83.36 39.67
CA LYS A 1031 -53.32 -83.78 41.09
C LYS A 1031 -54.78 -83.90 41.54
N ALA A 1032 -55.68 -83.07 41.03
CA ALA A 1032 -57.12 -83.21 41.29
C ALA A 1032 -57.73 -84.44 40.60
N LYS A 1033 -57.19 -84.87 39.45
CA LYS A 1033 -57.59 -86.10 38.74
C LYS A 1033 -57.02 -87.38 39.34
N SER A 1034 -55.90 -87.34 40.07
CA SER A 1034 -55.36 -88.52 40.77
C SER A 1034 -56.10 -88.86 42.09
N ALA A 1035 -57.07 -88.05 42.51
CA ALA A 1035 -57.86 -88.26 43.73
C ALA A 1035 -59.29 -88.82 43.49
N ARG A 1036 -59.68 -89.13 42.25
CA ARG A 1036 -61.06 -89.55 41.90
C ARG A 1036 -61.17 -90.89 41.14
N SER A 1037 -60.19 -91.80 41.26
CA SER A 1037 -60.20 -93.08 40.53
C SER A 1037 -60.94 -94.24 41.23
N ASN A 1038 -61.79 -94.01 42.23
CA ASN A 1038 -62.61 -95.07 42.83
C ASN A 1038 -64.11 -94.74 42.73
N ALA A 1039 -64.72 -94.96 41.57
CA ALA A 1039 -66.11 -95.41 41.42
C ALA A 1039 -66.42 -95.73 39.94
N PRO A 1040 -67.11 -96.85 39.63
CA PRO A 1040 -67.34 -97.27 38.25
C PRO A 1040 -68.61 -96.68 37.62
N VAL A 1041 -68.47 -96.34 36.33
CA VAL A 1041 -69.33 -96.69 35.16
C VAL A 1041 -70.84 -96.49 35.27
N GLU A 1042 -71.40 -95.69 34.34
CA GLU A 1042 -72.38 -96.20 33.35
C GLU A 1042 -72.46 -95.30 32.11
N ILE A 1043 -72.41 -95.92 30.94
CA ILE A 1043 -72.57 -95.28 29.62
C ILE A 1043 -74.05 -95.38 29.23
N THR A 1044 -74.62 -94.31 28.70
CA THR A 1044 -75.81 -94.42 27.84
C THR A 1044 -75.69 -93.48 26.64
N TYR A 1045 -75.88 -94.07 25.46
CA TYR A 1045 -75.81 -93.47 24.13
C TYR A 1045 -77.10 -92.74 23.74
N ASN A 1046 -76.99 -91.71 22.88
CA ASN A 1046 -77.92 -91.33 21.77
C ASN A 1046 -77.28 -90.15 21.01
N LYS A 1047 -76.78 -90.23 19.76
CA LYS A 1047 -77.32 -90.52 18.41
C LYS A 1047 -78.04 -89.34 17.73
N GLY A 1048 -77.44 -88.86 16.62
CA GLY A 1048 -77.99 -87.93 15.61
C GLY A 1048 -77.46 -86.49 15.77
N ASP A 1049 -77.03 -85.75 14.74
CA ASP A 1049 -77.00 -85.99 13.30
C ASP A 1049 -76.07 -84.95 12.62
N SER A 1050 -75.41 -85.39 11.55
CA SER A 1050 -74.95 -84.70 10.31
C SER A 1050 -74.55 -83.21 10.34
N MET A 1051 -73.28 -82.89 10.01
CA MET A 1051 -72.75 -82.56 8.64
C MET A 1051 -73.37 -81.28 8.03
N VAL A 1052 -72.60 -80.33 7.48
CA VAL A 1052 -71.89 -80.33 6.15
C VAL A 1052 -71.09 -79.00 6.13
N ASN A 1053 -69.75 -78.99 5.95
CA ASN A 1053 -68.97 -78.82 4.69
C ASN A 1053 -69.29 -77.51 3.92
N VAL A 1054 -68.36 -76.71 3.40
CA VAL A 1054 -66.91 -76.82 3.10
C VAL A 1054 -66.24 -75.52 3.52
#